data_AF-A0A8H4JFM0-F1
#
_entry.id   AF-A0A8H4JFM0-F1
#
_cell.length_a   1.000
_cell.length_b   1.000
_cell.length_c   1.000
_cell.angle_alpha   90.00
_cell.angle_beta   90.00
_cell.angle_gamma   90.00
#
_symmetry.space_group_name_H-M   'P 1'
#
loop_
_entity.id
_entity.type
_entity.pdbx_description
1 polymer ?
#
loop_
_entity_poly.entity_id
_entity_poly.type
_entity_poly.pdbx_seq_one_letter_code
_entity_poly.pdbx_strand_id
1 'polypeptide(L)'
;MADQKNQTSKRSYLPPDEQIDFQDGSSHETHPNTYNVALKLAEAHAEDEVDPIAEKKLVKKIDWYLMPLMCMTYALQYYDKVMIGHGAIFGLREDLDLIQGLRYSNCTMIFFCGFIVGCYPLSILGQKLPTAKVCAAICLLWGIVVLSTPACTSYSGFMANRFFLGLIEAGVSPLFMLVTSKWYTNEEQVLRMGFWYSSGGAVNLVSPLINYGLGSIKGSIAGWRILYIFAGALTLLWSFVVYAFFPDSPVTAKRLTEDERALAILRLRKNNTGFENTRLKPRQIWETLISYQFWSLCLLGMLCSTATSAANTFSSLVFKGLGFSVFHTLLLNIPLGAISIFTIVGSGWLGRTLPNMRHHIYTIACLPVITGCVLLWQLPASQTAGRIVGIYLVSFFGSCYVQVIAFGTCNFAGYTKKTIVSAGIFVGYCLGNIIGPLLFDAKFAPGYNESFIGIMIIIVGAGPSGLLLALLLAQKNIPSVVLESWPHLDTRLRATQYGVPATRVFRRAGILDDIRKASIARFPSICWRRVSDHEKLISLDLSLVEDDPDRMTILPLGEIIQILYRHCLERGEGLIDIKFNHEVTNVGQDDDSAYVDVNIKGEGATEKTRLTADYVVGCDGASSAARRSLFGRDWPGQTLPYRFVVQNVYYDGFQKHNWDGGNYMVDNDHWGLIARRGKGGLWRVTYGDPVTGLTDEEYLARRPAHMKAMLPGRPDPDQYRIEQTNIYNIHNRCAESFKVGRVILAGDAAHVCNPMGGYGCMTAVLDVGGLADCFIGYHHGLADESILDKYAEVRRDIFVRYVDPRSIKNLNRVATSDPHTVLETDKFFGILKDLQQDDNDMRAFLLKVSSIEYDFTKHYKSNQNEVTL
;
A
#
# COMPACT_ATOMS: atom_id res chain seq x y z
N MET A 1 -47.70 -69.65 -30.59
CA MET A 1 -47.82 -69.41 -29.13
C MET A 1 -46.69 -68.47 -28.76
N ALA A 2 -46.80 -67.17 -29.05
CA ALA A 2 -47.75 -66.19 -28.51
C ALA A 2 -47.42 -65.82 -27.05
N ASP A 3 -47.23 -64.51 -26.85
CA ASP A 3 -47.27 -63.76 -25.59
C ASP A 3 -46.14 -63.92 -24.57
N GLN A 4 -45.02 -63.21 -24.80
CA GLN A 4 -44.26 -62.55 -23.70
C GLN A 4 -43.17 -61.55 -24.16
N LYS A 5 -43.43 -60.72 -25.18
CA LYS A 5 -42.46 -59.69 -25.62
C LYS A 5 -43.03 -58.29 -25.88
N ASN A 6 -44.20 -57.97 -25.31
CA ASN A 6 -44.78 -56.64 -25.40
C ASN A 6 -45.14 -56.09 -24.00
N GLN A 7 -44.13 -55.64 -23.26
CA GLN A 7 -44.30 -54.76 -22.11
C GLN A 7 -42.98 -53.99 -21.86
N THR A 8 -42.50 -53.26 -22.86
CA THR A 8 -41.60 -52.13 -22.62
C THR A 8 -42.42 -51.05 -21.92
N SER A 9 -42.23 -50.95 -20.61
CA SER A 9 -42.89 -49.93 -19.77
C SER A 9 -42.65 -48.55 -20.38
N LYS A 10 -43.72 -47.76 -20.54
CA LYS A 10 -43.66 -46.31 -20.67
C LYS A 10 -42.93 -45.76 -19.44
N ARG A 11 -41.60 -45.63 -19.51
CA ARG A 11 -40.81 -45.00 -18.47
C ARG A 11 -41.04 -43.50 -18.60
N SER A 12 -41.83 -42.94 -17.68
CA SER A 12 -41.99 -41.50 -17.50
C SER A 12 -40.62 -40.84 -17.29
N TYR A 13 -40.25 -39.91 -18.17
CA TYR A 13 -38.94 -39.23 -18.19
C TYR A 13 -38.93 -37.90 -17.42
N LEU A 14 -39.67 -37.79 -16.31
CA LEU A 14 -39.70 -36.60 -15.46
C LEU A 14 -39.16 -36.91 -14.05
N PRO A 15 -38.40 -36.00 -13.42
CA PRO A 15 -38.16 -36.07 -11.98
C PRO A 15 -39.49 -35.99 -11.21
N PRO A 16 -39.59 -36.55 -9.99
CA PRO A 16 -40.85 -36.67 -9.24
C PRO A 16 -41.61 -35.35 -9.04
N ASP A 17 -40.88 -34.23 -9.07
CA ASP A 17 -41.39 -32.89 -8.79
C ASP A 17 -42.03 -32.20 -10.03
N GLU A 18 -42.05 -32.84 -11.20
CA GLU A 18 -42.63 -32.31 -12.46
C GLU A 18 -43.88 -33.06 -12.95
N GLN A 19 -44.46 -33.96 -12.16
CA GLN A 19 -45.83 -34.44 -12.39
C GLN A 19 -46.82 -33.35 -11.98
N ILE A 20 -47.20 -32.49 -12.93
CA ILE A 20 -48.33 -31.57 -12.77
C ILE A 20 -49.61 -32.34 -13.10
N ASP A 21 -50.55 -32.30 -12.15
CA ASP A 21 -51.89 -32.87 -12.24
C ASP A 21 -52.68 -32.20 -13.39
N PHE A 22 -53.13 -32.99 -14.36
CA PHE A 22 -53.86 -32.54 -15.55
C PHE A 22 -55.37 -32.38 -15.26
N GLN A 23 -55.76 -31.67 -14.19
CA GLN A 23 -57.18 -31.58 -13.83
C GLN A 23 -57.82 -30.19 -13.69
N ASP A 24 -57.11 -29.07 -13.76
CA ASP A 24 -57.79 -27.77 -13.71
C ASP A 24 -57.94 -27.11 -15.08
N GLY A 25 -59.15 -27.29 -15.64
CA GLY A 25 -59.68 -26.49 -16.72
C GLY A 25 -60.09 -25.11 -16.21
N SER A 26 -59.21 -24.12 -16.35
CA SER A 26 -59.62 -22.71 -16.32
C SER A 26 -58.93 -21.93 -17.43
N SER A 27 -59.69 -21.73 -18.50
CA SER A 27 -59.44 -20.78 -19.58
C SER A 27 -59.43 -19.36 -19.03
N HIS A 28 -58.28 -18.68 -18.96
CA HIS A 28 -58.11 -17.22 -19.10
C HIS A 28 -56.64 -16.81 -18.84
N GLU A 29 -55.72 -17.01 -19.80
CA GLU A 29 -54.42 -16.30 -19.77
C GLU A 29 -53.95 -15.97 -21.21
N THR A 30 -53.67 -14.68 -21.46
CA THR A 30 -53.43 -14.08 -22.78
C THR A 30 -52.01 -14.27 -23.35
N HIS A 31 -51.26 -15.29 -22.94
CA HIS A 31 -50.02 -15.70 -23.61
C HIS A 31 -49.89 -17.24 -23.67
N PRO A 32 -49.98 -17.87 -24.85
CA PRO A 32 -49.91 -19.32 -24.97
C PRO A 32 -48.47 -19.81 -24.72
N ASN A 33 -48.24 -20.27 -23.50
CA ASN A 33 -47.33 -21.31 -23.05
C ASN A 33 -46.20 -21.77 -24.02
N THR A 34 -45.18 -20.93 -24.20
CA THR A 34 -43.95 -21.21 -24.97
C THR A 34 -43.28 -22.53 -24.55
N TYR A 35 -43.37 -22.84 -23.25
CA TYR A 35 -42.88 -24.08 -22.66
C TYR A 35 -43.67 -25.30 -23.17
N ASN A 36 -45.02 -25.25 -23.13
CA ASN A 36 -45.85 -26.34 -23.65
C ASN A 36 -45.72 -26.51 -25.17
N VAL A 37 -45.52 -25.42 -25.92
CA VAL A 37 -45.27 -25.49 -27.37
C VAL A 37 -43.91 -26.14 -27.66
N ALA A 38 -42.87 -25.76 -26.92
CA ALA A 38 -41.56 -26.40 -27.03
C ALA A 38 -41.59 -27.88 -26.66
N LEU A 39 -42.34 -28.24 -25.61
CA LEU A 39 -42.53 -29.62 -25.18
C LEU A 39 -43.26 -30.44 -26.24
N LYS A 40 -44.39 -29.93 -26.78
CA LYS A 40 -45.14 -30.60 -27.86
C LYS A 40 -44.30 -30.79 -29.13
N LEU A 41 -43.51 -29.79 -29.53
CA LEU A 41 -42.59 -29.90 -30.67
C LEU A 41 -41.47 -30.92 -30.40
N ALA A 42 -40.93 -30.94 -29.19
CA ALA A 42 -39.88 -31.90 -28.80
C ALA A 42 -40.39 -33.34 -28.70
N GLU A 43 -41.66 -33.54 -28.32
CA GLU A 43 -42.34 -34.84 -28.30
C GLU A 43 -42.69 -35.31 -29.72
N ALA A 44 -43.17 -34.41 -30.58
CA ALA A 44 -43.54 -34.72 -31.97
C ALA A 44 -42.36 -35.19 -32.83
N HIS A 45 -41.14 -34.73 -32.52
CA HIS A 45 -39.91 -35.07 -33.23
C HIS A 45 -38.93 -35.89 -32.37
N ALA A 46 -39.42 -36.61 -31.36
CA ALA A 46 -38.57 -37.31 -30.39
C ALA A 46 -37.75 -38.47 -30.98
N GLU A 47 -38.17 -39.02 -32.13
CA GLU A 47 -37.51 -40.14 -32.82
C GLU A 47 -36.63 -39.71 -34.00
N ASP A 48 -36.59 -38.41 -34.34
CA ASP A 48 -35.82 -37.90 -35.47
C ASP A 48 -34.32 -37.80 -35.12
N GLU A 49 -33.46 -38.46 -35.92
CA GLU A 49 -32.00 -38.24 -35.83
C GLU A 49 -31.63 -36.84 -36.35
N VAL A 50 -30.85 -36.10 -35.55
CA VAL A 50 -30.39 -34.74 -35.89
C VAL A 50 -29.34 -34.82 -37.00
N ASP A 51 -29.68 -34.39 -38.22
CA ASP A 51 -28.73 -34.26 -39.33
C ASP A 51 -27.62 -33.22 -39.00
N PRO A 52 -26.34 -33.63 -38.91
CA PRO A 52 -25.22 -32.73 -38.60
C PRO A 52 -25.05 -31.59 -39.61
N ILE A 53 -25.43 -31.79 -40.88
CA ILE A 53 -25.29 -30.77 -41.93
C ILE A 53 -26.37 -29.69 -41.74
N ALA A 54 -27.62 -30.09 -41.51
CA ALA A 54 -28.71 -29.18 -41.18
C ALA A 54 -28.44 -28.41 -39.87
N GLU A 55 -27.93 -29.09 -38.83
CA GLU A 55 -27.56 -28.46 -37.55
C GLU A 55 -26.51 -27.35 -37.75
N LYS A 56 -25.44 -27.63 -38.50
CA LYS A 56 -24.39 -26.63 -38.78
C LYS A 56 -24.90 -25.43 -39.58
N LYS A 57 -25.79 -25.65 -40.56
CA LYS A 57 -26.43 -24.57 -41.33
C LYS A 57 -27.31 -23.69 -40.43
N LEU A 58 -28.10 -24.32 -39.56
CA LEU A 58 -28.97 -23.63 -38.61
C LEU A 58 -28.16 -22.78 -37.63
N VAL A 59 -27.09 -23.33 -37.02
CA VAL A 59 -26.22 -22.60 -36.09
C VAL A 59 -25.59 -21.38 -36.77
N LYS A 60 -25.11 -21.53 -38.01
CA LYS A 60 -24.55 -20.41 -38.79
C LYS A 60 -25.61 -19.32 -39.04
N LYS A 61 -26.87 -19.70 -39.32
CA LYS A 61 -27.99 -18.78 -39.50
C LYS A 61 -28.32 -18.03 -38.21
N ILE A 62 -28.32 -18.73 -37.08
CA ILE A 62 -28.52 -18.13 -35.74
C ILE A 62 -27.37 -17.17 -35.43
N ASP A 63 -26.11 -17.56 -35.67
CA ASP A 63 -24.93 -16.72 -35.44
C ASP A 63 -25.02 -15.40 -36.23
N TRP A 64 -25.33 -15.45 -37.54
CA TRP A 64 -25.49 -14.24 -38.37
C TRP A 64 -26.64 -13.32 -37.94
N TYR A 65 -27.66 -13.89 -37.31
CA TYR A 65 -28.83 -13.14 -36.91
C TYR A 65 -28.68 -12.52 -35.52
N LEU A 66 -28.08 -13.24 -34.57
CA LEU A 66 -28.06 -12.89 -33.16
C LEU A 66 -26.73 -12.25 -32.72
N MET A 67 -25.59 -12.76 -33.19
CA MET A 67 -24.28 -12.29 -32.73
C MET A 67 -24.00 -10.83 -33.09
N PRO A 68 -24.27 -10.32 -34.32
CA PRO A 68 -24.04 -8.90 -34.62
C PRO A 68 -24.81 -7.97 -33.69
N LEU A 69 -26.04 -8.33 -33.34
CA LEU A 69 -26.88 -7.54 -32.43
C LEU A 69 -26.30 -7.53 -31.01
N MET A 70 -25.88 -8.69 -30.51
CA MET A 70 -25.27 -8.82 -29.18
C MET A 70 -23.90 -8.12 -29.12
N CYS A 71 -23.03 -8.34 -30.11
CA CYS A 71 -21.71 -7.71 -30.18
C CYS A 71 -21.81 -6.19 -30.23
N MET A 72 -22.66 -5.62 -31.10
CA MET A 72 -22.79 -4.17 -31.20
C MET A 72 -23.40 -3.56 -29.93
N THR A 73 -24.40 -4.22 -29.33
CA THR A 73 -24.98 -3.74 -28.05
C THR A 73 -23.95 -3.75 -26.93
N TYR A 74 -23.15 -4.83 -26.82
CA TYR A 74 -22.07 -4.91 -25.83
C TYR A 74 -20.93 -3.93 -26.13
N ALA A 75 -20.65 -3.67 -27.42
CA ALA A 75 -19.68 -2.67 -27.84
C ALA A 75 -20.11 -1.27 -27.36
N LEU A 76 -21.35 -0.88 -27.60
CA LEU A 76 -21.88 0.40 -27.09
C LEU A 76 -21.82 0.45 -25.56
N GLN A 77 -22.11 -0.68 -24.89
CA GLN A 77 -22.08 -0.78 -23.44
C GLN A 77 -20.67 -0.51 -22.90
N TYR A 78 -19.66 -1.05 -23.57
CA TYR A 78 -18.27 -0.83 -23.19
C TYR A 78 -17.76 0.55 -23.61
N TYR A 79 -18.26 1.13 -24.71
CA TYR A 79 -17.90 2.46 -25.18
C TYR A 79 -18.23 3.53 -24.13
N ASP A 80 -19.38 3.41 -23.49
CA ASP A 80 -19.77 4.31 -22.41
C ASP A 80 -18.91 4.14 -21.15
N LYS A 81 -18.52 2.91 -20.80
CA LYS A 81 -17.63 2.65 -19.66
C LYS A 81 -16.26 3.31 -19.83
N VAL A 82 -15.67 3.22 -21.02
CA VAL A 82 -14.34 3.82 -21.29
C VAL A 82 -14.41 5.32 -21.50
N MET A 83 -15.61 5.86 -21.75
CA MET A 83 -15.81 7.27 -22.05
C MET A 83 -15.36 8.21 -20.93
N ILE A 84 -15.54 7.82 -19.66
CA ILE A 84 -15.12 8.66 -18.53
C ILE A 84 -13.60 8.88 -18.51
N GLY A 85 -12.83 7.84 -18.84
CA GLY A 85 -11.36 7.89 -18.94
C GLY A 85 -10.89 8.74 -20.11
N HIS A 86 -11.54 8.62 -21.28
CA HIS A 86 -11.25 9.48 -22.43
C HIS A 86 -11.69 10.93 -22.17
N GLY A 87 -12.85 11.15 -21.58
CA GLY A 87 -13.36 12.48 -21.23
C GLY A 87 -12.48 13.20 -20.21
N ALA A 88 -11.85 12.46 -19.29
CA ALA A 88 -10.96 13.00 -18.26
C ALA A 88 -9.75 13.77 -18.83
N ILE A 89 -9.28 13.42 -20.02
CA ILE A 89 -8.19 14.14 -20.70
C ILE A 89 -8.68 15.27 -21.62
N PHE A 90 -10.00 15.41 -21.80
CA PHE A 90 -10.69 16.43 -22.59
C PHE A 90 -11.47 17.46 -21.74
N GLY A 91 -11.02 17.73 -20.52
CA GLY A 91 -11.57 18.81 -19.68
C GLY A 91 -12.68 18.40 -18.71
N LEU A 92 -13.09 17.12 -18.66
CA LEU A 92 -14.15 16.65 -17.77
C LEU A 92 -13.81 16.83 -16.28
N ARG A 93 -12.53 16.66 -15.91
CA ARG A 93 -12.10 16.76 -14.51
C ARG A 93 -12.13 18.20 -14.02
N GLU A 94 -11.72 19.11 -14.87
CA GLU A 94 -11.68 20.55 -14.63
C GLU A 94 -13.10 21.13 -14.57
N ASP A 95 -13.96 20.78 -15.53
CA ASP A 95 -15.33 21.32 -15.63
C ASP A 95 -16.25 20.89 -14.47
N LEU A 96 -16.00 19.74 -13.85
CA LEU A 96 -16.85 19.15 -12.80
C LEU A 96 -16.18 19.08 -11.42
N ASP A 97 -15.03 19.74 -11.25
CA ASP A 97 -14.25 19.78 -10.00
C ASP A 97 -13.93 18.38 -9.43
N LEU A 98 -13.42 17.50 -10.32
CA LEU A 98 -13.03 16.11 -10.03
C LEU A 98 -11.52 15.95 -9.80
N ILE A 99 -10.80 17.05 -9.60
CA ILE A 99 -9.34 17.04 -9.40
C ILE A 99 -9.00 16.72 -7.94
N GLN A 100 -9.90 17.05 -7.00
CA GLN A 100 -9.68 16.95 -5.56
C GLN A 100 -10.03 15.56 -5.00
N GLY A 101 -9.11 14.99 -4.22
CA GLY A 101 -9.29 13.75 -3.46
C GLY A 101 -9.83 12.58 -4.31
N LEU A 102 -10.76 11.82 -3.74
CA LEU A 102 -11.36 10.63 -4.38
C LEU A 102 -12.55 10.95 -5.30
N ARG A 103 -12.84 12.22 -5.63
CA ARG A 103 -14.06 12.58 -6.38
C ARG A 103 -14.17 11.91 -7.75
N TYR A 104 -13.08 11.88 -8.52
CA TYR A 104 -13.08 11.18 -9.80
C TYR A 104 -13.33 9.68 -9.64
N SER A 105 -12.65 9.03 -8.68
CA SER A 105 -12.83 7.61 -8.36
C SER A 105 -14.24 7.31 -7.87
N ASN A 106 -14.85 8.20 -7.09
CA ASN A 106 -16.24 8.10 -6.62
C ASN A 106 -17.24 8.10 -7.78
N CYS A 107 -17.02 8.90 -8.83
CA CYS A 107 -17.86 8.91 -10.03
C CYS A 107 -17.76 7.61 -10.84
N THR A 108 -16.61 6.94 -10.80
CA THR A 108 -16.44 5.60 -11.38
C THR A 108 -17.13 4.55 -10.51
N MET A 109 -16.91 4.60 -9.20
CA MET A 109 -17.47 3.68 -8.20
C MET A 109 -19.00 3.69 -8.18
N ILE A 110 -19.63 4.86 -8.14
CA ILE A 110 -21.09 4.99 -7.93
C ILE A 110 -21.90 4.35 -9.07
N PHE A 111 -21.34 4.33 -10.29
CA PHE A 111 -21.92 3.62 -11.41
C PHE A 111 -22.02 2.12 -11.13
N PHE A 112 -20.95 1.51 -10.60
CA PHE A 112 -20.97 0.09 -10.23
C PHE A 112 -21.91 -0.18 -9.06
N CYS A 113 -22.08 0.76 -8.12
CA CYS A 113 -23.13 0.67 -7.11
C CYS A 113 -24.53 0.62 -7.74
N GLY A 114 -24.83 1.51 -8.69
CA GLY A 114 -26.07 1.46 -9.46
C GLY A 114 -26.23 0.14 -10.20
N PHE A 115 -25.15 -0.34 -10.83
CA PHE A 115 -25.12 -1.59 -11.57
C PHE A 115 -25.49 -2.79 -10.69
N ILE A 116 -24.94 -2.88 -9.47
CA ILE A 116 -25.28 -3.93 -8.50
C ILE A 116 -26.78 -3.93 -8.18
N VAL A 117 -27.36 -2.75 -7.96
CA VAL A 117 -28.80 -2.60 -7.70
C VAL A 117 -29.63 -3.07 -8.90
N GLY A 118 -29.17 -2.80 -10.13
CA GLY A 118 -29.88 -3.14 -11.36
C GLY A 118 -29.76 -4.61 -11.81
N CYS A 119 -28.67 -5.29 -11.44
CA CYS A 119 -28.35 -6.65 -11.90
C CYS A 119 -29.52 -7.63 -11.72
N TYR A 120 -30.03 -7.78 -10.50
CA TYR A 120 -31.08 -8.76 -10.22
C TYR A 120 -32.46 -8.35 -10.77
N PRO A 121 -32.97 -7.11 -10.53
CA PRO A 121 -34.28 -6.70 -11.04
C PRO A 121 -34.38 -6.82 -12.56
N LEU A 122 -33.36 -6.36 -13.30
CA LEU A 122 -33.37 -6.39 -14.76
C LEU A 122 -33.19 -7.81 -15.32
N SER A 123 -32.37 -8.65 -14.67
CA SER A 123 -32.24 -10.07 -15.05
C SER A 123 -33.55 -10.83 -14.83
N ILE A 124 -34.21 -10.59 -13.70
CA ILE A 124 -35.53 -11.18 -13.39
C ILE A 124 -36.58 -10.70 -14.40
N LEU A 125 -36.54 -9.42 -14.79
CA LEU A 125 -37.43 -8.88 -15.81
C LEU A 125 -37.21 -9.57 -17.16
N GLY A 126 -35.96 -9.83 -17.54
CA GLY A 126 -35.58 -10.60 -18.73
C GLY A 126 -35.98 -12.07 -18.70
N GLN A 127 -36.23 -12.65 -17.51
CA GLN A 127 -36.85 -13.96 -17.36
C GLN A 127 -38.38 -13.90 -17.50
N LYS A 128 -39.04 -12.86 -16.95
CA LYS A 128 -40.50 -12.75 -16.92
C LYS A 128 -41.12 -12.22 -18.21
N LEU A 129 -40.41 -11.32 -18.89
CA LEU A 129 -40.89 -10.61 -20.08
C LEU A 129 -40.10 -11.02 -21.34
N PRO A 130 -40.62 -10.72 -22.54
CA PRO A 130 -39.92 -11.03 -23.78
C PRO A 130 -38.53 -10.37 -23.84
N THR A 131 -37.51 -11.21 -24.02
CA THR A 131 -36.09 -10.81 -23.95
C THR A 131 -35.77 -9.62 -24.85
N ALA A 132 -36.31 -9.58 -26.08
CA ALA A 132 -36.01 -8.52 -27.04
C ALA A 132 -36.54 -7.16 -26.59
N LYS A 133 -37.76 -7.14 -26.03
CA LYS A 133 -38.41 -5.92 -25.53
C LYS A 133 -37.69 -5.37 -24.31
N VAL A 134 -37.26 -6.25 -23.41
CA VAL A 134 -36.48 -5.85 -22.22
C VAL A 134 -35.13 -5.27 -22.64
N CYS A 135 -34.41 -5.95 -23.54
CA CYS A 135 -33.14 -5.47 -24.08
C CYS A 135 -33.29 -4.09 -24.76
N ALA A 136 -34.28 -3.94 -25.63
CA ALA A 136 -34.55 -2.68 -26.32
C ALA A 136 -34.92 -1.54 -25.35
N ALA A 137 -35.77 -1.80 -24.36
CA ALA A 137 -36.15 -0.82 -23.35
C ALA A 137 -34.95 -0.38 -22.50
N ILE A 138 -34.08 -1.31 -22.12
CA ILE A 138 -32.82 -1.00 -21.44
C ILE A 138 -31.97 -0.08 -22.32
N CYS A 139 -31.73 -0.44 -23.59
CA CYS A 139 -30.93 0.37 -24.51
C CYS A 139 -31.52 1.78 -24.73
N LEU A 140 -32.84 1.90 -24.82
CA LEU A 140 -33.51 3.18 -24.99
C LEU A 140 -33.31 4.09 -23.77
N LEU A 141 -33.63 3.59 -22.58
CA LEU A 141 -33.49 4.35 -21.33
C LEU A 141 -32.03 4.68 -21.04
N TRP A 142 -31.12 3.74 -21.30
CA TRP A 142 -29.68 3.93 -21.20
C TRP A 142 -29.20 5.05 -22.13
N GLY A 143 -29.57 5.03 -23.41
CA GLY A 143 -29.21 6.09 -24.36
C GLY A 143 -29.70 7.48 -23.93
N ILE A 144 -30.90 7.57 -23.34
CA ILE A 144 -31.44 8.82 -22.79
C ILE A 144 -30.58 9.34 -21.64
N VAL A 145 -30.16 8.48 -20.70
CA VAL A 145 -29.29 8.88 -19.58
C VAL A 145 -27.91 9.32 -20.07
N VAL A 146 -27.36 8.65 -21.09
CA VAL A 146 -26.08 9.08 -21.67
C VAL A 146 -26.21 10.47 -22.29
N LEU A 147 -27.31 10.75 -23.02
CA LEU A 147 -27.60 12.06 -23.59
C LEU A 147 -27.84 13.17 -22.54
N SER A 148 -28.22 12.83 -21.31
CA SER A 148 -28.30 13.81 -20.21
C SER A 148 -26.95 14.12 -19.55
N THR A 149 -25.92 13.29 -19.75
CA THR A 149 -24.59 13.46 -19.14
C THR A 149 -23.94 14.82 -19.44
N PRO A 150 -23.96 15.35 -20.69
CA PRO A 150 -23.41 16.67 -21.02
C PRO A 150 -24.08 17.85 -20.30
N ALA A 151 -25.30 17.66 -19.79
CA ALA A 151 -26.03 18.69 -19.05
C ALA A 151 -25.61 18.78 -17.57
N CYS A 152 -24.80 17.83 -17.09
CA CYS A 152 -24.28 17.87 -15.73
C CYS A 152 -23.24 18.99 -15.60
N THR A 153 -23.44 19.90 -14.63
CA THR A 153 -22.55 21.03 -14.34
C THR A 153 -21.94 20.98 -12.94
N SER A 154 -22.28 19.95 -12.15
CA SER A 154 -21.79 19.77 -10.78
C SER A 154 -21.41 18.32 -10.52
N TYR A 155 -20.52 18.12 -9.54
CA TYR A 155 -20.13 16.80 -9.04
C TYR A 155 -21.35 15.94 -8.66
N SER A 156 -22.27 16.49 -7.85
CA SER A 156 -23.44 15.74 -7.39
C SER A 156 -24.41 15.37 -8.52
N GLY A 157 -24.60 16.27 -9.49
CA GLY A 157 -25.41 15.97 -10.68
C GLY A 157 -24.81 14.86 -11.52
N PHE A 158 -23.49 14.90 -11.72
CA PHE A 158 -22.76 13.84 -12.43
C PHE A 158 -22.79 12.50 -11.67
N MET A 159 -22.65 12.51 -10.34
CA MET A 159 -22.78 11.32 -9.48
C MET A 159 -24.16 10.65 -9.64
N ALA A 160 -25.24 11.43 -9.60
CA ALA A 160 -26.59 10.92 -9.80
C ALA A 160 -26.77 10.32 -11.20
N ASN A 161 -26.34 11.03 -12.24
CA ASN A 161 -26.37 10.55 -13.62
C ASN A 161 -25.60 9.23 -13.77
N ARG A 162 -24.41 9.12 -13.17
CA ARG A 162 -23.57 7.90 -13.18
C ARG A 162 -24.25 6.72 -12.47
N PHE A 163 -24.91 6.96 -11.33
CA PHE A 163 -25.67 5.91 -10.62
C PHE A 163 -26.79 5.35 -11.50
N PHE A 164 -27.63 6.21 -12.08
CA PHE A 164 -28.74 5.78 -12.93
C PHE A 164 -28.27 5.13 -14.23
N LEU A 165 -27.17 5.62 -14.79
CA LEU A 165 -26.53 4.98 -15.94
C LEU A 165 -26.16 3.53 -15.61
N GLY A 166 -25.49 3.31 -14.48
CA GLY A 166 -25.14 1.96 -14.03
C GLY A 166 -26.36 1.08 -13.75
N LEU A 167 -27.38 1.64 -13.09
CA LEU A 167 -28.62 0.94 -12.78
C LEU A 167 -29.30 0.37 -14.02
N ILE A 168 -29.46 1.17 -15.07
CA ILE A 168 -30.15 0.75 -16.29
C ILE A 168 -29.29 -0.17 -17.13
N GLU A 169 -27.99 0.13 -17.27
CA GLU A 169 -27.07 -0.64 -18.08
C GLU A 169 -26.83 -2.06 -17.54
N ALA A 170 -27.12 -2.30 -16.25
CA ALA A 170 -26.85 -3.55 -15.54
C ALA A 170 -27.46 -4.80 -16.16
N GLY A 171 -28.59 -4.66 -16.85
CA GLY A 171 -29.36 -5.80 -17.36
C GLY A 171 -28.76 -6.45 -18.62
N VAL A 172 -27.99 -5.71 -19.42
CA VAL A 172 -27.57 -6.18 -20.76
C VAL A 172 -26.71 -7.45 -20.68
N SER A 173 -25.67 -7.42 -19.86
CA SER A 173 -24.66 -8.49 -19.82
C SER A 173 -25.21 -9.80 -19.21
N PRO A 174 -25.93 -9.78 -18.07
CA PRO A 174 -26.63 -10.97 -17.58
C PRO A 174 -27.69 -11.50 -18.56
N LEU A 175 -28.42 -10.62 -19.24
CA LEU A 175 -29.40 -11.00 -20.25
C LEU A 175 -28.76 -11.73 -21.42
N PHE A 176 -27.56 -11.30 -21.85
CA PHE A 176 -26.81 -11.94 -22.93
C PHE A 176 -26.29 -13.32 -22.56
N MET A 177 -25.93 -13.54 -21.29
CA MET A 177 -25.65 -14.89 -20.78
C MET A 177 -26.89 -15.79 -20.89
N LEU A 178 -28.06 -15.28 -20.50
CA LEU A 178 -29.33 -16.01 -20.59
C LEU A 178 -29.69 -16.33 -22.05
N VAL A 179 -29.63 -15.33 -22.94
CA VAL A 179 -29.87 -15.51 -24.38
C VAL A 179 -28.92 -16.54 -24.97
N THR A 180 -27.63 -16.47 -24.64
CA THR A 180 -26.65 -17.43 -25.15
C THR A 180 -26.98 -18.84 -24.66
N SER A 181 -27.43 -18.99 -23.40
CA SER A 181 -27.86 -20.28 -22.86
C SER A 181 -29.18 -20.80 -23.47
N LYS A 182 -30.06 -19.90 -23.95
CA LYS A 182 -31.31 -20.24 -24.65
C LYS A 182 -31.09 -20.69 -26.09
N TRP A 183 -30.07 -20.16 -26.76
CA TRP A 183 -29.89 -20.33 -28.20
C TRP A 183 -28.72 -21.24 -28.57
N TYR A 184 -27.89 -21.70 -27.64
CA TYR A 184 -26.68 -22.47 -27.98
C TYR A 184 -26.45 -23.67 -27.05
N THR A 185 -25.85 -24.72 -27.60
CA THR A 185 -25.47 -25.91 -26.82
C THR A 185 -24.31 -25.58 -25.86
N ASN A 186 -24.09 -26.38 -24.81
CA ASN A 186 -23.04 -26.07 -23.81
C ASN A 186 -21.63 -25.99 -24.42
N GLU A 187 -21.36 -26.74 -25.49
CA GLU A 187 -20.11 -26.70 -26.25
C GLU A 187 -19.98 -25.46 -27.16
N GLU A 188 -21.10 -24.86 -27.53
CA GLU A 188 -21.16 -23.67 -28.38
C GLU A 188 -21.06 -22.37 -27.59
N GLN A 189 -21.63 -22.35 -26.37
CA GLN A 189 -21.80 -21.15 -25.55
C GLN A 189 -20.48 -20.41 -25.29
N VAL A 190 -19.40 -21.11 -24.95
CA VAL A 190 -18.12 -20.49 -24.58
C VAL A 190 -17.57 -19.59 -25.68
N LEU A 191 -17.56 -20.07 -26.92
CA LEU A 191 -17.03 -19.31 -28.04
C LEU A 191 -17.91 -18.11 -28.38
N ARG A 192 -19.24 -18.25 -28.27
CA ARG A 192 -20.19 -17.14 -28.52
C ARG A 192 -20.10 -16.07 -27.43
N MET A 193 -19.90 -16.50 -26.18
CA MET A 193 -19.56 -15.61 -25.08
C MET A 193 -18.26 -14.86 -25.33
N GLY A 194 -17.24 -15.55 -25.83
CA GLY A 194 -16.01 -14.92 -26.30
C GLY A 194 -16.26 -13.87 -27.39
N PHE A 195 -17.12 -14.14 -28.37
CA PHE A 195 -17.40 -13.17 -29.45
C PHE A 195 -18.11 -11.90 -28.99
N TRP A 196 -19.21 -12.00 -28.22
CA TRP A 196 -19.86 -10.77 -27.78
C TRP A 196 -19.05 -10.04 -26.70
N TYR A 197 -18.36 -10.77 -25.82
CA TYR A 197 -17.53 -10.15 -24.78
C TYR A 197 -16.27 -9.48 -25.36
N SER A 198 -15.66 -10.04 -26.42
CA SER A 198 -14.52 -9.41 -27.11
C SER A 198 -14.85 -8.08 -27.77
N SER A 199 -16.14 -7.76 -27.92
CA SER A 199 -16.59 -6.45 -28.39
C SER A 199 -16.11 -5.32 -27.47
N GLY A 200 -15.85 -5.58 -26.19
CA GLY A 200 -15.18 -4.60 -25.31
C GLY A 200 -13.74 -4.29 -25.76
N GLY A 201 -12.99 -5.30 -26.19
CA GLY A 201 -11.67 -5.11 -26.80
C GLY A 201 -11.75 -4.38 -28.15
N ALA A 202 -12.76 -4.68 -28.98
CA ALA A 202 -13.01 -3.99 -30.24
C ALA A 202 -13.29 -2.50 -30.04
N VAL A 203 -14.02 -2.15 -28.98
CA VAL A 203 -14.24 -0.75 -28.61
C VAL A 203 -12.95 -0.08 -28.18
N ASN A 204 -12.11 -0.71 -27.35
CA ASN A 204 -10.80 -0.15 -26.99
C ASN A 204 -9.88 0.06 -28.21
N LEU A 205 -10.08 -0.72 -29.28
CA LEU A 205 -9.37 -0.55 -30.54
C LEU A 205 -9.89 0.65 -31.35
N VAL A 206 -11.22 0.82 -31.43
CA VAL A 206 -11.87 1.77 -32.36
C VAL A 206 -12.21 3.12 -31.70
N SER A 207 -12.65 3.10 -30.45
CA SER A 207 -13.08 4.29 -29.70
C SER A 207 -12.02 5.39 -29.61
N PRO A 208 -10.71 5.10 -29.46
CA PRO A 208 -9.72 6.18 -29.43
C PRO A 208 -9.64 6.92 -30.76
N LEU A 209 -9.88 6.25 -31.90
CA LEU A 209 -9.88 6.87 -33.23
C LEU A 209 -11.08 7.80 -33.42
N ILE A 210 -12.27 7.33 -33.01
CA ILE A 210 -13.49 8.14 -33.03
C ILE A 210 -13.32 9.37 -32.14
N ASN A 211 -12.85 9.16 -30.91
CA ASN A 211 -12.69 10.21 -29.91
C ASN A 211 -11.55 11.18 -30.26
N TYR A 212 -10.50 10.73 -30.97
CA TYR A 212 -9.49 11.60 -31.57
C TYR A 212 -10.13 12.59 -32.54
N GLY A 213 -10.99 12.09 -33.45
CA GLY A 213 -11.71 12.91 -34.42
C GLY A 213 -12.66 13.91 -33.75
N LEU A 214 -13.50 13.43 -32.83
CA LEU A 214 -14.45 14.27 -32.10
C LEU A 214 -13.75 15.30 -31.19
N GLY A 215 -12.68 14.91 -30.51
CA GLY A 215 -11.88 15.78 -29.65
C GLY A 215 -11.05 16.82 -30.41
N SER A 216 -10.90 16.68 -31.73
CA SER A 216 -10.23 17.68 -32.59
C SER A 216 -11.14 18.84 -32.99
N ILE A 217 -12.45 18.75 -32.70
CA ILE A 217 -13.42 19.79 -33.03
C ILE A 217 -13.18 21.01 -32.12
N LYS A 218 -12.82 22.14 -32.72
CA LYS A 218 -12.70 23.43 -32.02
C LYS A 218 -14.04 24.17 -32.09
N GLY A 219 -14.75 24.23 -30.97
CA GLY A 219 -16.06 24.89 -30.87
C GLY A 219 -16.36 25.41 -29.46
N SER A 220 -17.56 25.95 -29.26
CA SER A 220 -18.02 26.50 -27.98
C SER A 220 -18.42 25.43 -26.94
N ILE A 221 -18.54 24.17 -27.36
CA ILE A 221 -18.89 23.04 -26.50
C ILE A 221 -17.61 22.32 -26.09
N ALA A 222 -17.46 22.04 -24.78
CA ALA A 222 -16.31 21.30 -24.25
C ALA A 222 -16.16 19.93 -24.92
N GLY A 223 -14.90 19.54 -25.21
CA GLY A 223 -14.60 18.32 -25.97
C GLY A 223 -15.23 17.05 -25.39
N TRP A 224 -15.19 16.87 -24.06
CA TRP A 224 -15.80 15.72 -23.41
C TRP A 224 -17.33 15.64 -23.59
N ARG A 225 -18.04 16.79 -23.66
CA ARG A 225 -19.50 16.82 -23.87
C ARG A 225 -19.88 16.30 -25.25
N ILE A 226 -19.09 16.62 -26.28
CA ILE A 226 -19.29 16.13 -27.65
C ILE A 226 -19.20 14.60 -27.69
N LEU A 227 -18.26 14.01 -26.95
CA LEU A 227 -18.09 12.56 -26.89
C LEU A 227 -19.36 11.86 -26.35
N TYR A 228 -19.93 12.37 -25.26
CA TYR A 228 -21.16 11.81 -24.67
C TYR A 228 -22.40 12.04 -25.53
N ILE A 229 -22.52 13.19 -26.22
CA ILE A 229 -23.62 13.44 -27.16
C ILE A 229 -23.60 12.39 -28.29
N PHE A 230 -22.44 12.16 -28.89
CA PHE A 230 -22.29 11.18 -29.95
C PHE A 230 -22.60 9.76 -29.48
N ALA A 231 -22.03 9.35 -28.34
CA ALA A 231 -22.26 8.02 -27.77
C ALA A 231 -23.73 7.79 -27.44
N GLY A 232 -24.38 8.73 -26.76
CA GLY A 232 -25.78 8.63 -26.37
C GLY A 232 -26.73 8.59 -27.57
N ALA A 233 -26.47 9.39 -28.61
CA ALA A 233 -27.27 9.38 -29.84
C ALA A 233 -27.15 8.04 -30.58
N LEU A 234 -25.94 7.49 -30.65
CA LEU A 234 -25.70 6.20 -31.29
C LEU A 234 -26.42 5.07 -30.55
N THR A 235 -26.34 5.04 -29.22
CA THR A 235 -27.04 4.06 -28.37
C THR A 235 -28.56 4.19 -28.48
N LEU A 236 -29.08 5.42 -28.49
CA LEU A 236 -30.50 5.68 -28.66
C LEU A 236 -31.02 5.16 -30.01
N LEU A 237 -30.31 5.45 -31.11
CA LEU A 237 -30.67 4.96 -32.45
C LEU A 237 -30.58 3.42 -32.51
N TRP A 238 -29.56 2.85 -31.88
CA TRP A 238 -29.38 1.41 -31.81
C TRP A 238 -30.51 0.69 -31.07
N SER A 239 -31.13 1.33 -30.07
CA SER A 239 -32.27 0.75 -29.34
C SER A 239 -33.45 0.38 -30.25
N PHE A 240 -33.71 1.18 -31.31
CA PHE A 240 -34.75 0.88 -32.30
C PHE A 240 -34.38 -0.31 -33.19
N VAL A 241 -33.09 -0.48 -33.51
CA VAL A 241 -32.59 -1.65 -34.24
C VAL A 241 -32.75 -2.91 -33.40
N VAL A 242 -32.39 -2.86 -32.11
CA VAL A 242 -32.61 -3.98 -31.17
C VAL A 242 -34.10 -4.30 -31.08
N TYR A 243 -34.97 -3.30 -30.94
CA TYR A 243 -36.42 -3.51 -30.89
C TYR A 243 -36.96 -4.21 -32.15
N ALA A 244 -36.48 -3.83 -33.34
CA ALA A 244 -36.97 -4.35 -34.60
C ALA A 244 -36.42 -5.75 -34.95
N PHE A 245 -35.17 -6.05 -34.56
CA PHE A 245 -34.45 -7.22 -35.07
C PHE A 245 -34.03 -8.25 -34.01
N PHE A 246 -34.03 -7.92 -32.72
CA PHE A 246 -33.62 -8.87 -31.69
C PHE A 246 -34.71 -9.94 -31.44
N PRO A 247 -34.39 -11.24 -31.40
CA PRO A 247 -35.40 -12.27 -31.21
C PRO A 247 -35.70 -12.59 -29.73
N ASP A 248 -36.95 -12.96 -29.45
CA ASP A 248 -37.40 -13.25 -28.09
C ASP A 248 -36.99 -14.66 -27.60
N SER A 249 -37.23 -15.68 -28.43
CA SER A 249 -37.02 -17.10 -28.11
C SER A 249 -36.87 -17.92 -29.40
N PRO A 250 -36.12 -19.04 -29.40
CA PRO A 250 -36.02 -19.94 -30.55
C PRO A 250 -37.40 -20.50 -30.98
N VAL A 251 -38.37 -20.58 -30.06
CA VAL A 251 -39.71 -21.11 -30.32
C VAL A 251 -40.58 -20.14 -31.14
N THR A 252 -40.43 -18.84 -30.88
CA THR A 252 -41.27 -17.77 -31.50
C THR A 252 -40.53 -16.98 -32.58
N ALA A 253 -39.33 -17.44 -32.97
CA ALA A 253 -38.44 -16.76 -33.88
C ALA A 253 -39.04 -16.62 -35.30
N LYS A 254 -39.47 -15.41 -35.65
CA LYS A 254 -40.11 -15.09 -36.95
C LYS A 254 -39.25 -15.42 -38.18
N ARG A 255 -37.92 -15.43 -38.04
CA ARG A 255 -36.95 -15.65 -39.14
C ARG A 255 -36.49 -17.11 -39.30
N LEU A 256 -36.96 -18.01 -38.44
CA LEU A 256 -36.76 -19.45 -38.58
C LEU A 256 -38.02 -20.10 -39.15
N THR A 257 -37.85 -21.07 -40.05
CA THR A 257 -38.93 -21.95 -40.52
C THR A 257 -39.39 -22.89 -39.41
N GLU A 258 -40.53 -23.55 -39.56
CA GLU A 258 -41.03 -24.49 -38.54
C GLU A 258 -40.05 -25.65 -38.30
N ASP A 259 -39.48 -26.24 -39.36
CA ASP A 259 -38.46 -27.28 -39.27
C ASP A 259 -37.19 -26.80 -38.56
N GLU A 260 -36.74 -25.57 -38.85
CA GLU A 260 -35.58 -24.97 -38.19
C GLU A 260 -35.84 -24.70 -36.70
N ARG A 261 -37.07 -24.36 -36.31
CA ARG A 261 -37.47 -24.18 -34.90
C ARG A 261 -37.49 -25.52 -34.18
N ALA A 262 -38.06 -26.56 -34.80
CA ALA A 262 -38.05 -27.92 -34.24
C ALA A 262 -36.61 -28.40 -34.01
N LEU A 263 -35.75 -28.26 -35.03
CA LEU A 263 -34.32 -28.60 -34.93
C LEU A 263 -33.58 -27.79 -33.86
N ALA A 264 -33.89 -26.50 -33.70
CA ALA A 264 -33.31 -25.66 -32.65
C ALA A 264 -33.69 -26.13 -31.22
N ILE A 265 -34.89 -26.66 -31.04
CA ILE A 265 -35.37 -27.19 -29.76
C ILE A 265 -34.72 -28.55 -29.47
N LEU A 266 -34.69 -29.45 -30.46
CA LEU A 266 -34.14 -30.80 -30.33
C LEU A 266 -32.66 -30.79 -29.94
N ARG A 267 -31.84 -29.93 -30.56
CA ARG A 267 -30.41 -29.85 -30.22
C ARG A 267 -30.15 -29.37 -28.79
N LEU A 268 -30.99 -28.48 -28.26
CA LEU A 268 -30.85 -27.94 -26.90
C LEU A 268 -31.28 -28.96 -25.83
N ARG A 269 -32.13 -29.94 -26.20
CA ARG A 269 -32.51 -31.05 -25.32
C ARG A 269 -31.29 -31.84 -24.82
N LYS A 270 -30.24 -31.98 -25.64
CA LYS A 270 -28.97 -32.65 -25.28
C LYS A 270 -28.31 -32.08 -24.02
N ASN A 271 -28.59 -30.82 -23.66
CA ASN A 271 -27.97 -30.16 -22.51
C ASN A 271 -28.66 -30.45 -21.16
N ASN A 272 -29.81 -31.14 -21.10
CA ASN A 272 -30.56 -31.40 -19.85
C ASN A 272 -30.79 -30.16 -18.94
N THR A 273 -30.84 -28.95 -19.50
CA THR A 273 -30.84 -27.69 -18.73
C THR A 273 -32.23 -27.12 -18.42
N GLY A 274 -33.29 -27.80 -18.88
CA GLY A 274 -34.68 -27.36 -18.79
C GLY A 274 -35.04 -26.31 -19.85
N PHE A 275 -36.31 -26.31 -20.30
CA PHE A 275 -36.80 -25.31 -21.26
C PHE A 275 -37.02 -23.94 -20.59
N GLU A 276 -37.14 -22.90 -21.41
CA GLU A 276 -37.44 -21.53 -20.99
C GLU A 276 -38.66 -21.50 -20.05
N ASN A 277 -38.50 -20.89 -18.87
CA ASN A 277 -39.57 -20.79 -17.87
C ASN A 277 -39.68 -19.36 -17.33
N THR A 278 -40.83 -18.74 -17.55
CA THR A 278 -41.11 -17.36 -17.14
C THR A 278 -41.42 -17.23 -15.64
N ARG A 279 -41.69 -18.34 -14.93
CA ARG A 279 -41.94 -18.36 -13.49
C ARG A 279 -40.63 -18.52 -12.71
N LEU A 280 -40.47 -17.68 -11.69
CA LEU A 280 -39.39 -17.80 -10.72
C LEU A 280 -39.69 -18.96 -9.77
N LYS A 281 -38.70 -19.85 -9.56
CA LYS A 281 -38.78 -20.94 -8.59
C LYS A 281 -37.99 -20.57 -7.32
N PRO A 282 -38.63 -20.16 -6.20
CA PRO A 282 -37.92 -19.72 -4.99
C PRO A 282 -36.92 -20.74 -4.44
N ARG A 283 -37.27 -22.03 -4.50
CA ARG A 283 -36.37 -23.13 -4.13
C ARG A 283 -35.04 -23.10 -4.90
N GLN A 284 -35.09 -22.83 -6.21
CA GLN A 284 -33.89 -22.74 -7.05
C GLN A 284 -33.04 -21.51 -6.71
N ILE A 285 -33.68 -20.40 -6.33
CA ILE A 285 -32.97 -19.20 -5.84
C ILE A 285 -32.19 -19.55 -4.58
N TRP A 286 -32.87 -20.15 -3.59
CA TRP A 286 -32.23 -20.54 -2.33
C TRP A 286 -31.08 -21.52 -2.57
N GLU A 287 -31.29 -22.57 -3.36
CA GLU A 287 -30.26 -23.55 -3.70
C GLU A 287 -29.01 -22.91 -4.35
N THR A 288 -29.19 -21.92 -5.23
CA THR A 288 -28.08 -21.17 -5.82
C THR A 288 -27.33 -20.34 -4.76
N LEU A 289 -28.04 -19.71 -3.82
CA LEU A 289 -27.41 -18.85 -2.80
C LEU A 289 -26.61 -19.62 -1.75
N ILE A 290 -26.92 -20.90 -1.49
CA ILE A 290 -26.11 -21.76 -0.58
C ILE A 290 -25.02 -22.54 -1.32
N SER A 291 -25.01 -22.52 -2.65
CA SER A 291 -24.02 -23.22 -3.46
C SER A 291 -22.65 -22.55 -3.34
N TYR A 292 -21.63 -23.31 -2.93
CA TYR A 292 -20.25 -22.81 -2.92
C TYR A 292 -19.78 -22.45 -4.34
N GLN A 293 -20.22 -23.18 -5.37
CA GLN A 293 -19.85 -22.93 -6.76
C GLN A 293 -20.30 -21.53 -7.21
N PHE A 294 -21.48 -21.07 -6.78
CA PHE A 294 -21.97 -19.74 -7.08
C PHE A 294 -21.07 -18.65 -6.48
N TRP A 295 -20.76 -18.76 -5.19
CA TRP A 295 -19.88 -17.81 -4.51
C TRP A 295 -18.44 -17.84 -5.03
N SER A 296 -17.92 -19.02 -5.39
CA SER A 296 -16.61 -19.14 -6.03
C SER A 296 -16.55 -18.39 -7.37
N LEU A 297 -17.61 -18.46 -8.19
CA LEU A 297 -17.67 -17.71 -9.45
C LEU A 297 -17.79 -16.19 -9.22
N CYS A 298 -18.55 -15.77 -8.21
CA CYS A 298 -18.63 -14.36 -7.83
C CYS A 298 -17.28 -13.82 -7.34
N LEU A 299 -16.56 -14.60 -6.51
CA LEU A 299 -15.23 -14.28 -6.02
C LEU A 299 -14.21 -14.21 -7.16
N LEU A 300 -14.19 -15.19 -8.07
CA LEU A 300 -13.32 -15.16 -9.24
C LEU A 300 -13.61 -13.95 -10.14
N GLY A 301 -14.90 -13.64 -10.36
CA GLY A 301 -15.32 -12.43 -11.07
C GLY A 301 -14.80 -11.14 -10.41
N MET A 302 -14.87 -11.05 -9.09
CA MET A 302 -14.36 -9.91 -8.31
C MET A 302 -12.84 -9.78 -8.40
N LEU A 303 -12.10 -10.85 -8.12
CA LEU A 303 -10.63 -10.83 -8.13
C LEU A 303 -10.09 -10.50 -9.52
N CYS A 304 -10.64 -11.12 -10.57
CA CYS A 304 -10.28 -10.83 -11.96
C CYS A 304 -10.52 -9.36 -12.30
N SER A 305 -11.63 -8.79 -11.86
CA SER A 305 -12.03 -7.42 -12.24
C SER A 305 -11.27 -6.34 -11.46
N THR A 306 -10.72 -6.67 -10.29
CA THR A 306 -10.02 -5.70 -9.42
C THR A 306 -8.81 -5.08 -10.13
N ALA A 307 -7.91 -5.91 -10.66
CA ALA A 307 -6.73 -5.44 -11.37
C ALA A 307 -7.07 -4.81 -12.73
N THR A 308 -8.02 -5.38 -13.46
CA THR A 308 -8.47 -4.84 -14.76
C THR A 308 -9.10 -3.46 -14.61
N SER A 309 -9.87 -3.22 -13.55
CA SER A 309 -10.55 -1.94 -13.33
C SER A 309 -9.58 -0.80 -13.10
N ALA A 310 -8.53 -1.03 -12.30
CA ALA A 310 -7.46 -0.05 -12.10
C ALA A 310 -6.77 0.31 -13.42
N ALA A 311 -6.38 -0.70 -14.22
CA ALA A 311 -5.77 -0.46 -15.52
C ALA A 311 -6.70 0.31 -16.48
N ASN A 312 -7.98 -0.07 -16.58
CA ASN A 312 -8.94 0.61 -17.46
C ASN A 312 -9.22 2.07 -17.04
N THR A 313 -9.29 2.35 -15.74
CA THR A 313 -9.62 3.68 -15.23
C THR A 313 -8.45 4.64 -15.37
N PHE A 314 -7.22 4.14 -15.17
CA PHE A 314 -6.03 4.98 -15.07
C PHE A 314 -5.08 4.87 -16.27
N SER A 315 -5.23 3.95 -17.23
CA SER A 315 -4.29 3.78 -18.35
C SER A 315 -4.01 5.09 -19.09
N SER A 316 -5.06 5.84 -19.45
CA SER A 316 -4.93 7.13 -20.15
C SER A 316 -4.26 8.20 -19.28
N LEU A 317 -4.51 8.20 -17.96
CA LEU A 317 -3.83 9.09 -17.03
C LEU A 317 -2.35 8.72 -16.87
N VAL A 318 -2.04 7.42 -16.80
CA VAL A 318 -0.67 6.90 -16.73
C VAL A 318 0.10 7.26 -18.00
N PHE A 319 -0.46 7.04 -19.19
CA PHE A 319 0.17 7.45 -20.44
C PHE A 319 0.40 8.96 -20.49
N LYS A 320 -0.58 9.78 -20.09
CA LYS A 320 -0.38 11.24 -19.99
C LYS A 320 0.73 11.62 -19.00
N GLY A 321 0.79 10.94 -17.85
CA GLY A 321 1.83 11.12 -16.82
C GLY A 321 3.23 10.68 -17.27
N LEU A 322 3.33 9.78 -18.24
CA LEU A 322 4.59 9.38 -18.89
C LEU A 322 5.08 10.42 -19.93
N GLY A 323 4.41 11.56 -20.08
CA GLY A 323 4.80 12.67 -20.95
C GLY A 323 4.19 12.65 -22.35
N PHE A 324 3.25 11.74 -22.64
CA PHE A 324 2.57 11.71 -23.94
C PHE A 324 1.49 12.79 -24.03
N SER A 325 1.36 13.43 -25.20
CA SER A 325 0.26 14.37 -25.47
C SER A 325 -1.13 13.71 -25.33
N VAL A 326 -2.19 14.50 -25.15
CA VAL A 326 -3.58 14.03 -25.02
C VAL A 326 -3.98 13.10 -26.18
N PHE A 327 -3.66 13.48 -27.41
CA PHE A 327 -4.00 12.69 -28.59
C PHE A 327 -3.17 11.40 -28.71
N HIS A 328 -1.87 11.44 -28.41
CA HIS A 328 -1.04 10.22 -28.40
C HIS A 328 -1.45 9.26 -27.28
N THR A 329 -1.82 9.80 -26.12
CA THR A 329 -2.35 9.04 -24.97
C THR A 329 -3.58 8.22 -25.35
N LEU A 330 -4.51 8.78 -26.13
CA LEU A 330 -5.66 8.02 -26.64
C LEU A 330 -5.21 6.85 -27.52
N LEU A 331 -4.33 7.11 -28.48
CA LEU A 331 -3.87 6.11 -29.45
C LEU A 331 -3.10 4.96 -28.78
N LEU A 332 -2.44 5.20 -27.64
CA LEU A 332 -1.78 4.16 -26.85
C LEU A 332 -2.76 3.13 -26.23
N ASN A 333 -4.08 3.38 -26.25
CA ASN A 333 -5.06 2.37 -25.83
C ASN A 333 -5.38 1.35 -26.94
N ILE A 334 -5.03 1.61 -28.20
CA ILE A 334 -5.34 0.72 -29.33
C ILE A 334 -4.75 -0.69 -29.13
N PRO A 335 -3.48 -0.87 -28.72
CA PRO A 335 -2.91 -2.20 -28.46
C PRO A 335 -3.63 -2.98 -27.35
N LEU A 336 -4.14 -2.29 -26.31
CA LEU A 336 -4.94 -2.93 -25.25
C LEU A 336 -6.18 -3.61 -25.83
N GLY A 337 -6.85 -2.92 -26.75
CA GLY A 337 -8.01 -3.46 -27.46
C GLY A 337 -7.67 -4.67 -28.31
N ALA A 338 -6.62 -4.58 -29.13
CA ALA A 338 -6.18 -5.69 -29.98
C ALA A 338 -5.84 -6.96 -29.17
N ILE A 339 -5.02 -6.80 -28.13
CA ILE A 339 -4.62 -7.91 -27.24
C ILE A 339 -5.86 -8.53 -26.61
N SER A 340 -6.78 -7.72 -26.07
CA SER A 340 -8.01 -8.21 -25.45
C SER A 340 -8.85 -9.05 -26.41
N ILE A 341 -9.00 -8.66 -27.68
CA ILE A 341 -9.75 -9.43 -28.68
C ILE A 341 -9.10 -10.80 -28.90
N PHE A 342 -7.79 -10.81 -29.16
CA PHE A 342 -7.06 -12.05 -29.43
C PHE A 342 -7.09 -13.00 -28.24
N THR A 343 -6.88 -12.49 -27.03
CA THR A 343 -6.84 -13.30 -25.82
C THR A 343 -8.23 -13.84 -25.47
N ILE A 344 -9.27 -13.00 -25.51
CA ILE A 344 -10.66 -13.42 -25.25
C ILE A 344 -11.12 -14.48 -26.25
N VAL A 345 -11.05 -14.21 -27.55
CA VAL A 345 -11.53 -15.14 -28.59
C VAL A 345 -10.68 -16.40 -28.61
N GLY A 346 -9.35 -16.26 -28.45
CA GLY A 346 -8.43 -17.38 -28.34
C GLY A 346 -8.75 -18.28 -27.15
N SER A 347 -9.06 -17.71 -25.98
CA SER A 347 -9.47 -18.47 -24.79
C SER A 347 -10.81 -19.20 -25.01
N GLY A 348 -11.76 -18.57 -25.71
CA GLY A 348 -13.04 -19.18 -26.06
C GLY A 348 -12.88 -20.33 -27.07
N TRP A 349 -11.96 -20.19 -28.02
CA TRP A 349 -11.62 -21.24 -28.98
C TRP A 349 -10.92 -22.42 -28.29
N LEU A 350 -9.89 -22.16 -27.48
CA LEU A 350 -9.19 -23.20 -26.71
C LEU A 350 -10.12 -23.93 -25.74
N GLY A 351 -11.00 -23.20 -25.05
CA GLY A 351 -11.98 -23.78 -24.13
C GLY A 351 -13.07 -24.63 -24.81
N ARG A 352 -13.20 -24.51 -26.14
CA ARG A 352 -14.06 -25.35 -26.98
C ARG A 352 -13.30 -26.54 -27.57
N THR A 353 -12.06 -26.35 -28.01
CA THR A 353 -11.28 -27.39 -28.72
C THR A 353 -10.63 -28.39 -27.79
N LEU A 354 -10.22 -27.96 -26.58
CA LEU A 354 -9.53 -28.82 -25.62
C LEU A 354 -10.44 -29.16 -24.44
N PRO A 355 -10.67 -30.46 -24.16
CA PRO A 355 -11.51 -30.88 -23.03
C PRO A 355 -10.83 -30.52 -21.70
N ASN A 356 -11.62 -30.13 -20.70
CA ASN A 356 -11.20 -29.83 -19.33
C ASN A 356 -10.12 -28.74 -19.14
N MET A 357 -9.83 -27.94 -20.18
CA MET A 357 -8.77 -26.92 -20.11
C MET A 357 -9.20 -25.58 -19.50
N ARG A 358 -10.48 -25.35 -19.21
CA ARG A 358 -11.01 -24.02 -18.84
C ARG A 358 -10.37 -23.43 -17.57
N HIS A 359 -10.10 -24.25 -16.56
CA HIS A 359 -9.38 -23.81 -15.35
C HIS A 359 -7.92 -23.49 -15.64
N HIS A 360 -7.25 -24.30 -16.46
CA HIS A 360 -5.86 -24.05 -16.87
C HIS A 360 -5.73 -22.77 -17.70
N ILE A 361 -6.69 -22.51 -18.61
CA ILE A 361 -6.74 -21.27 -19.39
C ILE A 361 -6.84 -20.06 -18.47
N TYR A 362 -7.68 -20.12 -17.44
CA TYR A 362 -7.79 -19.05 -16.43
C TYR A 362 -6.45 -18.83 -15.70
N THR A 363 -5.83 -19.90 -15.19
CA THR A 363 -4.55 -19.79 -14.45
C THR A 363 -3.42 -19.28 -15.32
N ILE A 364 -3.29 -19.79 -16.55
CA ILE A 364 -2.25 -19.37 -17.50
C ILE A 364 -2.43 -17.91 -17.88
N ALA A 365 -3.66 -17.44 -18.08
CA ALA A 365 -3.94 -16.04 -18.39
C ALA A 365 -3.61 -15.08 -17.22
N CYS A 366 -3.53 -15.57 -15.98
CA CYS A 366 -3.08 -14.77 -14.85
C CYS A 366 -1.56 -14.50 -14.87
N LEU A 367 -0.74 -15.39 -15.44
CA LEU A 367 0.73 -15.24 -15.41
C LEU A 367 1.21 -13.96 -16.13
N PRO A 368 0.77 -13.66 -17.38
CA PRO A 368 1.12 -12.41 -18.04
C PRO A 368 0.68 -11.20 -17.22
N VAL A 369 -0.48 -11.26 -16.55
CA VAL A 369 -0.96 -10.13 -15.76
C VAL A 369 -0.10 -9.91 -14.52
N ILE A 370 0.28 -10.97 -13.80
CA ILE A 370 1.20 -10.87 -12.67
C ILE A 370 2.51 -10.23 -13.14
N THR A 371 3.06 -10.68 -14.27
CA THR A 371 4.24 -10.06 -14.89
C THR A 371 3.99 -8.59 -15.21
N GLY A 372 2.84 -8.24 -15.78
CA GLY A 372 2.48 -6.86 -16.10
C GLY A 372 2.41 -5.96 -14.86
N CYS A 373 1.79 -6.43 -13.79
CA CYS A 373 1.74 -5.73 -12.51
C CYS A 373 3.14 -5.56 -11.89
N VAL A 374 3.99 -6.60 -11.93
CA VAL A 374 5.38 -6.51 -11.44
C VAL A 374 6.20 -5.50 -12.26
N LEU A 375 6.06 -5.50 -13.60
CA LEU A 375 6.71 -4.52 -14.45
C LEU A 375 6.26 -3.10 -14.15
N LEU A 376 4.97 -2.90 -13.88
CA LEU A 376 4.43 -1.58 -13.51
C LEU A 376 4.93 -1.10 -12.15
N TRP A 377 5.09 -2.03 -11.20
CA TRP A 377 5.51 -1.77 -9.83
C TRP A 377 7.02 -1.55 -9.70
N GLN A 378 7.85 -2.40 -10.31
CA GLN A 378 9.30 -2.42 -10.09
C GLN A 378 10.10 -1.57 -11.07
N LEU A 379 9.57 -1.28 -12.28
CA LEU A 379 10.34 -0.54 -13.27
C LEU A 379 10.36 0.97 -12.96
N PRO A 380 11.54 1.62 -12.99
CA PRO A 380 11.65 3.05 -12.80
C PRO A 380 10.97 3.82 -13.92
N ALA A 381 10.53 5.06 -13.63
CA ALA A 381 9.81 5.91 -14.58
C ALA A 381 10.60 6.20 -15.88
N SER A 382 11.93 6.07 -15.86
CA SER A 382 12.80 6.19 -17.03
C SER A 382 12.63 5.05 -18.04
N GLN A 383 12.15 3.87 -17.63
CA GLN A 383 11.91 2.73 -18.51
C GLN A 383 10.47 2.72 -19.05
N THR A 384 10.12 3.77 -19.80
CA THR A 384 8.77 3.99 -20.33
C THR A 384 8.24 2.81 -21.15
N ALA A 385 9.09 2.18 -21.97
CA ALA A 385 8.69 1.05 -22.80
C ALA A 385 8.26 -0.17 -21.96
N GLY A 386 9.01 -0.51 -20.91
CA GLY A 386 8.70 -1.65 -20.04
C GLY A 386 7.41 -1.43 -19.24
N ARG A 387 7.15 -0.21 -18.78
CA ARG A 387 5.90 0.14 -18.10
C ARG A 387 4.69 0.06 -19.05
N ILE A 388 4.82 0.55 -20.29
CA ILE A 388 3.78 0.42 -21.32
C ILE A 388 3.46 -1.06 -21.60
N VAL A 389 4.47 -1.91 -21.76
CA VAL A 389 4.30 -3.36 -21.90
C VAL A 389 3.57 -3.93 -20.69
N GLY A 390 3.91 -3.47 -19.47
CA GLY A 390 3.21 -3.85 -18.25
C GLY A 390 1.70 -3.59 -18.32
N ILE A 391 1.27 -2.40 -18.77
CA ILE A 391 -0.15 -2.06 -18.97
C ILE A 391 -0.79 -3.00 -20.00
N TYR A 392 -0.10 -3.29 -21.10
CA TYR A 392 -0.61 -4.17 -22.15
C TYR A 392 -0.85 -5.60 -21.67
N LEU A 393 0.03 -6.13 -20.83
CA LEU A 393 -0.10 -7.48 -20.28
C LEU A 393 -1.31 -7.64 -19.33
N VAL A 394 -1.75 -6.57 -18.67
CA VAL A 394 -2.97 -6.61 -17.83
C VAL A 394 -4.23 -6.95 -18.63
N SER A 395 -4.24 -6.70 -19.94
CA SER A 395 -5.37 -7.03 -20.83
C SER A 395 -5.68 -8.54 -20.92
N PHE A 396 -4.74 -9.41 -20.50
CA PHE A 396 -4.96 -10.86 -20.48
C PHE A 396 -6.07 -11.29 -19.49
N PHE A 397 -6.43 -10.47 -18.50
CA PHE A 397 -7.58 -10.75 -17.63
C PHE A 397 -8.92 -10.85 -18.38
N GLY A 398 -9.04 -10.26 -19.58
CA GLY A 398 -10.22 -10.44 -20.43
C GLY A 398 -10.53 -11.93 -20.68
N SER A 399 -9.49 -12.75 -20.88
CA SER A 399 -9.61 -14.21 -21.03
C SER A 399 -10.15 -14.88 -19.78
N CYS A 400 -9.66 -14.47 -18.60
CA CYS A 400 -10.07 -15.02 -17.32
C CYS A 400 -11.58 -14.83 -17.11
N TYR A 401 -12.07 -13.61 -17.33
CA TYR A 401 -13.47 -13.28 -17.11
C TYR A 401 -14.42 -14.02 -18.08
N VAL A 402 -14.01 -14.23 -19.33
CA VAL A 402 -14.77 -15.05 -20.30
C VAL A 402 -14.94 -16.49 -19.84
N GLN A 403 -13.95 -17.07 -19.15
CA GLN A 403 -14.13 -18.40 -18.57
C GLN A 403 -15.13 -18.38 -17.40
N VAL A 404 -15.13 -17.33 -16.58
CA VAL A 404 -16.08 -17.17 -15.45
C VAL A 404 -17.53 -17.12 -15.95
N ILE A 405 -17.83 -16.29 -16.96
CA ILE A 405 -19.18 -16.21 -17.54
C ILE A 405 -19.60 -17.55 -18.15
N ALA A 406 -18.68 -18.26 -18.82
CA ALA A 406 -18.95 -19.57 -19.41
C ALA A 406 -19.21 -20.64 -18.35
N PHE A 407 -18.47 -20.65 -17.24
CA PHE A 407 -18.72 -21.55 -16.11
C PHE A 407 -20.12 -21.31 -15.52
N GLY A 408 -20.52 -20.05 -15.38
CA GLY A 408 -21.82 -19.68 -14.83
C GLY A 408 -23.01 -20.22 -15.63
N THR A 409 -22.92 -20.26 -16.96
CA THR A 409 -24.05 -20.73 -17.79
C THR A 409 -24.02 -22.22 -18.11
N CYS A 410 -22.84 -22.82 -18.22
CA CYS A 410 -22.70 -24.24 -18.56
C CYS A 410 -22.96 -25.18 -17.38
N ASN A 411 -22.61 -24.78 -16.14
CA ASN A 411 -22.59 -25.68 -14.99
C ASN A 411 -23.85 -25.62 -14.12
N PHE A 412 -24.76 -24.69 -14.36
CA PHE A 412 -26.00 -24.55 -13.60
C PHE A 412 -27.19 -24.97 -14.45
N ALA A 413 -27.94 -25.97 -13.99
CA ALA A 413 -29.19 -26.41 -14.61
C ALA A 413 -30.40 -25.66 -14.00
N GLY A 414 -31.37 -25.34 -14.84
CA GLY A 414 -32.56 -24.59 -14.43
C GLY A 414 -32.49 -23.11 -14.75
N TYR A 415 -33.56 -22.62 -15.36
CA TYR A 415 -33.64 -21.26 -15.89
C TYR A 415 -33.60 -20.17 -14.78
N THR A 416 -34.23 -20.42 -13.62
CA THR A 416 -34.15 -19.50 -12.47
C THR A 416 -32.73 -19.47 -11.89
N LYS A 417 -32.06 -20.63 -11.76
CA LYS A 417 -30.66 -20.68 -11.28
C LYS A 417 -29.72 -19.89 -12.19
N LYS A 418 -29.80 -20.11 -13.51
CA LYS A 418 -28.99 -19.37 -14.49
C LYS A 418 -29.19 -17.86 -14.37
N THR A 419 -30.43 -17.41 -14.15
CA THR A 419 -30.75 -15.98 -13.95
C THR A 419 -30.05 -15.40 -12.72
N ILE A 420 -30.09 -16.12 -11.58
CA ILE A 420 -29.40 -15.71 -10.35
C ILE A 420 -27.87 -15.74 -10.51
N VAL A 421 -27.34 -16.79 -11.14
CA VAL A 421 -25.89 -16.94 -11.38
C VAL A 421 -25.35 -15.86 -12.30
N SER A 422 -26.04 -15.58 -13.41
CA SER A 422 -25.65 -14.52 -14.35
C SER A 422 -25.64 -13.15 -13.68
N ALA A 423 -26.66 -12.82 -12.88
CA ALA A 423 -26.67 -11.57 -12.13
C ALA A 423 -25.55 -11.52 -11.07
N GLY A 424 -25.34 -12.60 -10.30
CA GLY A 424 -24.33 -12.66 -9.24
C GLY A 424 -22.88 -12.55 -9.75
N ILE A 425 -22.55 -13.16 -10.89
CA ILE A 425 -21.23 -13.00 -11.52
C ILE A 425 -20.94 -11.54 -11.82
N PHE A 426 -21.92 -10.80 -12.36
CA PHE A 426 -21.78 -9.38 -12.64
C PHE A 426 -21.80 -8.50 -11.38
N VAL A 427 -22.44 -8.94 -10.29
CA VAL A 427 -22.24 -8.31 -8.97
C VAL A 427 -20.79 -8.46 -8.51
N GLY A 428 -20.20 -9.65 -8.64
CA GLY A 428 -18.77 -9.88 -8.39
C GLY A 428 -17.87 -8.96 -9.21
N TYR A 429 -18.14 -8.85 -10.52
CA TYR A 429 -17.47 -7.89 -11.39
C TYR A 429 -17.57 -6.45 -10.91
N CYS A 430 -18.77 -6.01 -10.50
CA CYS A 430 -18.96 -4.65 -9.98
C CYS A 430 -18.17 -4.42 -8.69
N LEU A 431 -18.17 -5.38 -7.76
CA LEU A 431 -17.35 -5.28 -6.53
C LEU A 431 -15.87 -5.14 -6.87
N GLY A 432 -15.36 -5.92 -7.82
CA GLY A 432 -13.97 -5.79 -8.27
C GLY A 432 -13.70 -4.42 -8.89
N ASN A 433 -14.63 -3.89 -9.68
CA ASN A 433 -14.52 -2.55 -10.26
C ASN A 433 -14.73 -1.39 -9.27
N ILE A 434 -15.25 -1.66 -8.08
CA ILE A 434 -15.30 -0.70 -6.96
C ILE A 434 -13.96 -0.73 -6.22
N ILE A 435 -13.50 -1.93 -5.85
CA ILE A 435 -12.28 -2.13 -5.08
C ILE A 435 -11.06 -1.65 -5.87
N GLY A 436 -10.95 -2.03 -7.15
CA GLY A 436 -9.80 -1.74 -8.00
C GLY A 436 -9.39 -0.26 -7.97
N PRO A 437 -10.25 0.69 -8.38
CA PRO A 437 -9.90 2.11 -8.38
C PRO A 437 -9.69 2.72 -6.99
N LEU A 438 -10.33 2.17 -5.94
CA LEU A 438 -10.14 2.64 -4.57
C LEU A 438 -8.77 2.28 -4.00
N LEU A 439 -8.09 1.26 -4.54
CA LEU A 439 -6.72 0.92 -4.17
C LEU A 439 -5.70 1.95 -4.71
N PHE A 440 -6.05 2.76 -5.71
CA PHE A 440 -5.15 3.70 -6.37
C PHE A 440 -5.59 5.15 -6.14
N ASP A 441 -5.01 5.80 -5.14
CA ASP A 441 -5.28 7.21 -4.82
C ASP A 441 -4.50 8.14 -5.78
N ALA A 442 -5.17 9.18 -6.26
CA ALA A 442 -4.59 10.21 -7.12
C ALA A 442 -3.40 10.95 -6.47
N LYS A 443 -3.30 10.97 -5.13
CA LYS A 443 -2.15 11.53 -4.41
C LYS A 443 -0.84 10.79 -4.69
N PHE A 444 -0.90 9.53 -5.12
CA PHE A 444 0.25 8.66 -5.34
C PHE A 444 0.68 8.58 -6.81
N ALA A 445 0.07 9.37 -7.70
CA ALA A 445 0.48 9.46 -9.09
C ALA A 445 1.90 10.07 -9.23
N PRO A 446 2.72 9.67 -10.22
CA PRO A 446 2.46 8.70 -11.30
C PRO A 446 3.03 7.29 -11.02
N GLY A 447 3.64 7.06 -9.86
CA GLY A 447 4.27 5.79 -9.49
C GLY A 447 3.28 4.78 -8.90
N TYR A 448 2.33 5.25 -8.08
CA TYR A 448 1.42 4.46 -7.26
C TYR A 448 2.12 3.41 -6.40
N ASN A 449 3.39 3.64 -6.06
CA ASN A 449 4.19 2.68 -5.28
C ASN A 449 3.59 2.46 -3.89
N GLU A 450 3.00 3.51 -3.30
CA GLU A 450 2.30 3.43 -2.01
C GLU A 450 1.00 2.61 -2.07
N SER A 451 0.34 2.53 -3.24
CA SER A 451 -0.80 1.62 -3.43
C SER A 451 -0.39 0.14 -3.40
N PHE A 452 0.92 -0.15 -3.52
CA PHE A 452 1.50 -1.48 -3.40
C PHE A 452 2.24 -1.71 -2.07
N ILE A 453 2.51 -0.67 -1.27
CA ILE A 453 3.30 -0.76 -0.03
C ILE A 453 2.57 -0.04 1.11
N GLY A 454 2.19 -0.80 2.16
CA GLY A 454 1.56 -0.24 3.35
C GLY A 454 2.43 0.79 4.07
N ILE A 455 1.78 1.75 4.74
CA ILE A 455 2.32 2.80 5.62
C ILE A 455 3.64 3.44 5.15
N MET A 456 3.56 4.63 4.54
CA MET A 456 4.73 5.46 4.26
C MET A 456 5.12 6.30 5.49
N ILE A 457 6.40 6.25 5.87
CA ILE A 457 6.96 7.05 6.97
C ILE A 457 8.02 8.02 6.42
N ILE A 458 7.84 9.33 6.65
CA ILE A 458 8.89 10.31 6.43
C ILE A 458 9.68 10.50 7.73
N ILE A 459 10.99 10.33 7.66
CA ILE A 459 11.93 10.55 8.77
C ILE A 459 12.72 11.83 8.47
N VAL A 460 12.61 12.82 9.36
CA VAL A 460 13.30 14.11 9.22
C VAL A 460 14.62 14.04 9.99
N GLY A 461 15.74 14.04 9.27
CA GLY A 461 17.11 14.01 9.79
C GLY A 461 17.81 12.65 9.60
N ALA A 462 18.97 12.64 8.93
CA ALA A 462 19.81 11.46 8.72
C ALA A 462 20.88 11.31 9.83
N GLY A 463 20.55 11.70 11.05
CA GLY A 463 21.35 11.42 12.24
C GLY A 463 21.29 9.93 12.64
N PRO A 464 21.93 9.56 13.76
CA PRO A 464 21.96 8.17 14.23
C PRO A 464 20.55 7.62 14.49
N SER A 465 19.64 8.43 15.03
CA SER A 465 18.25 8.04 15.28
C SER A 465 17.49 7.80 13.98
N GLY A 466 17.56 8.73 13.02
CA GLY A 466 16.81 8.61 11.77
C GLY A 466 17.25 7.43 10.91
N LEU A 467 18.57 7.26 10.73
CA LEU A 467 19.10 6.13 9.96
C LEU A 467 18.86 4.79 10.64
N LEU A 468 18.97 4.71 11.97
CA LEU A 468 18.69 3.48 12.71
C LEU A 468 17.20 3.11 12.63
N LEU A 469 16.30 4.10 12.74
CA LEU A 469 14.87 3.86 12.55
C LEU A 469 14.56 3.32 11.15
N ALA A 470 15.09 3.99 10.12
CA ALA A 470 14.91 3.57 8.73
C ALA A 470 15.39 2.13 8.50
N LEU A 471 16.57 1.78 9.03
CA LEU A 471 17.12 0.43 8.93
C LEU A 471 16.26 -0.63 9.64
N LEU A 472 15.79 -0.35 10.87
CA LEU A 472 14.92 -1.25 11.62
C LEU A 472 13.57 -1.47 10.94
N LEU A 473 13.00 -0.43 10.33
CA LEU A 473 11.75 -0.52 9.56
C LEU A 473 11.94 -1.32 8.26
N ALA A 474 13.04 -1.09 7.54
CA ALA A 474 13.36 -1.82 6.31
C ALA A 474 13.57 -3.32 6.56
N GLN A 475 14.15 -3.72 7.69
CA GLN A 475 14.24 -5.14 8.09
C GLN A 475 12.88 -5.85 8.18
N LYS A 476 11.78 -5.09 8.29
CA LYS A 476 10.40 -5.60 8.33
C LYS A 476 9.56 -5.16 7.13
N ASN A 477 10.20 -4.76 6.02
CA ASN A 477 9.56 -4.34 4.76
C ASN A 477 8.64 -3.10 4.89
N ILE A 478 8.92 -2.20 5.84
CA ILE A 478 8.19 -0.95 5.97
C ILE A 478 9.00 0.16 5.29
N PRO A 479 8.46 0.83 4.25
CA PRO A 479 9.19 1.83 3.48
C PRO A 479 9.34 3.14 4.26
N SER A 480 10.46 3.83 4.05
CA SER A 480 10.68 5.16 4.64
C SER A 480 11.47 6.09 3.73
N VAL A 481 11.18 7.38 3.83
CA VAL A 481 11.95 8.46 3.19
C VAL A 481 12.68 9.25 4.26
N VAL A 482 14.00 9.33 4.19
CA VAL A 482 14.84 10.08 5.13
C VAL A 482 15.25 11.40 4.48
N LEU A 483 14.89 12.53 5.10
CA LEU A 483 15.21 13.88 4.60
C LEU A 483 16.32 14.50 5.43
N GLU A 484 17.47 14.79 4.83
CA GLU A 484 18.61 15.44 5.49
C GLU A 484 18.86 16.83 4.89
N SER A 485 18.95 17.82 5.78
CA SER A 485 19.22 19.22 5.43
C SER A 485 20.62 19.44 4.84
N TRP A 486 21.60 18.66 5.28
CA TRP A 486 22.99 18.80 4.87
C TRP A 486 23.28 18.03 3.57
N PRO A 487 24.33 18.41 2.82
CA PRO A 487 24.83 17.63 1.68
C PRO A 487 25.65 16.41 2.10
N HIS A 488 25.95 16.24 3.40
CA HIS A 488 26.87 15.24 3.92
C HIS A 488 26.42 14.75 5.31
N LEU A 489 26.96 13.60 5.73
CA LEU A 489 26.73 13.02 7.05
C LEU A 489 27.46 13.80 8.16
N ASP A 490 26.86 13.92 9.36
CA ASP A 490 27.46 14.66 10.48
C ASP A 490 28.76 14.01 10.98
N THR A 491 29.83 14.80 11.03
CA THR A 491 31.18 14.40 11.50
C THR A 491 31.60 15.14 12.78
N ARG A 492 30.74 15.98 13.38
CA ARG A 492 31.07 16.78 14.57
C ARG A 492 31.35 15.93 15.81
N LEU A 493 32.07 16.53 16.76
CA LEU A 493 32.38 15.90 18.05
C LEU A 493 31.14 15.80 18.96
N ARG A 494 30.51 14.62 18.94
CA ARG A 494 29.35 14.26 19.76
C ARG A 494 29.63 12.98 20.56
N ALA A 495 28.62 12.16 20.87
CA ALA A 495 28.76 10.94 21.65
C ALA A 495 29.89 10.00 21.14
N THR A 496 30.50 9.27 22.07
CA THR A 496 31.56 8.28 21.79
C THR A 496 31.34 6.95 22.49
N GLN A 497 30.38 6.87 23.40
CA GLN A 497 30.26 5.82 24.40
C GLN A 497 28.81 5.30 24.41
N TYR A 498 28.62 4.00 24.17
CA TYR A 498 27.30 3.37 24.09
C TYR A 498 27.24 2.18 25.02
N GLY A 499 26.44 2.31 26.07
CA GLY A 499 26.21 1.24 27.05
C GLY A 499 25.42 0.06 26.49
N VAL A 500 25.33 -0.99 27.31
CA VAL A 500 24.63 -2.25 27.05
C VAL A 500 23.23 -2.08 26.42
N PRO A 501 22.39 -1.12 26.84
CA PRO A 501 21.07 -0.94 26.22
C PRO A 501 21.13 -0.59 24.73
N ALA A 502 22.07 0.26 24.31
CA ALA A 502 22.19 0.66 22.92
C ALA A 502 22.81 -0.45 22.05
N THR A 503 23.75 -1.21 22.61
CA THR A 503 24.41 -2.32 21.87
C THR A 503 23.44 -3.45 21.56
N ARG A 504 22.47 -3.74 22.43
CA ARG A 504 21.35 -4.66 22.13
C ARG A 504 20.53 -4.23 20.92
N VAL A 505 20.23 -2.93 20.81
CA VAL A 505 19.53 -2.37 19.63
C VAL A 505 20.40 -2.44 18.38
N PHE A 506 21.69 -2.14 18.49
CA PHE A 506 22.64 -2.29 17.36
C PHE A 506 22.79 -3.75 16.90
N ARG A 507 22.74 -4.71 17.84
CA ARG A 507 22.72 -6.14 17.54
C ARG A 507 21.44 -6.51 16.80
N ARG A 508 20.29 -6.03 17.27
CA ARG A 508 18.99 -6.23 16.60
C ARG A 508 18.98 -5.65 15.17
N ALA A 509 19.59 -4.48 14.98
CA ALA A 509 19.77 -3.87 13.65
C ALA A 509 20.83 -4.58 12.78
N GLY A 510 21.56 -5.57 13.32
CA GLY A 510 22.58 -6.33 12.60
C GLY A 510 23.82 -5.52 12.21
N ILE A 511 24.15 -4.48 12.99
CA ILE A 511 25.30 -3.58 12.72
C ILE A 511 26.38 -3.65 13.81
N LEU A 512 26.13 -4.38 14.91
CA LEU A 512 27.02 -4.40 16.06
C LEU A 512 28.43 -4.90 15.69
N ASP A 513 28.56 -5.91 14.84
CA ASP A 513 29.86 -6.47 14.46
C ASP A 513 30.75 -5.45 13.73
N ASP A 514 30.17 -4.67 12.81
CA ASP A 514 30.90 -3.61 12.11
C ASP A 514 31.25 -2.47 13.04
N ILE A 515 30.34 -2.12 13.97
CA ILE A 515 30.63 -1.19 15.06
C ILE A 515 31.79 -1.70 15.91
N ARG A 516 31.86 -3.00 16.24
CA ARG A 516 32.95 -3.61 17.03
C ARG A 516 34.29 -3.57 16.29
N LYS A 517 34.30 -3.87 14.99
CA LYS A 517 35.51 -3.80 14.15
C LYS A 517 36.09 -2.38 14.07
N ALA A 518 35.22 -1.37 14.07
CA ALA A 518 35.60 0.04 14.05
C ALA A 518 35.96 0.57 15.45
N SER A 519 35.31 0.08 16.50
CA SER A 519 35.53 0.46 17.91
C SER A 519 36.98 0.26 18.35
N ILE A 520 37.38 0.95 19.43
CA ILE A 520 38.62 0.63 20.12
C ILE A 520 38.57 -0.79 20.69
N ALA A 521 39.71 -1.49 20.59
CA ALA A 521 39.84 -2.88 21.00
C ALA A 521 39.80 -3.06 22.52
N ARG A 522 40.31 -2.08 23.28
CA ARG A 522 40.43 -2.15 24.75
C ARG A 522 40.00 -0.83 25.39
N PHE A 523 39.05 -0.91 26.32
CA PHE A 523 38.57 0.20 27.16
C PHE A 523 38.21 -0.36 28.55
N PRO A 524 39.21 -0.60 29.41
CA PRO A 524 39.06 -1.53 30.52
C PRO A 524 38.37 -0.91 31.74
N SER A 525 38.28 0.42 31.83
CA SER A 525 37.66 1.04 33.01
C SER A 525 37.06 2.42 32.74
N ILE A 526 36.10 2.79 33.60
CA ILE A 526 35.67 4.17 33.81
C ILE A 526 36.05 4.56 35.23
N CYS A 527 36.91 5.54 35.38
CA CYS A 527 37.45 6.01 36.65
C CYS A 527 36.87 7.38 37.01
N TRP A 528 36.69 7.63 38.31
CA TRP A 528 36.55 8.98 38.86
C TRP A 528 37.84 9.36 39.57
N ARG A 529 38.35 10.54 39.27
CA ARG A 529 39.64 11.01 39.75
C ARG A 529 39.54 12.40 40.35
N ARG A 530 40.28 12.62 41.44
CA ARG A 530 40.46 13.97 42.00
C ARG A 530 41.49 14.73 41.17
N VAL A 531 41.24 16.00 40.86
CA VAL A 531 42.13 16.80 39.98
C VAL A 531 43.43 17.22 40.67
N SER A 532 43.40 17.50 41.97
CA SER A 532 44.55 18.03 42.72
C SER A 532 45.79 17.12 42.71
N ASP A 533 45.60 15.80 42.70
CA ASP A 533 46.67 14.79 42.77
C ASP A 533 46.49 13.63 41.77
N HIS A 534 45.45 13.69 40.94
CA HIS A 534 45.08 12.64 39.98
C HIS A 534 44.77 11.28 40.61
N GLU A 535 44.53 11.23 41.92
CA GLU A 535 44.18 9.99 42.64
C GLU A 535 42.90 9.38 42.05
N LYS A 536 42.92 8.07 41.83
CA LYS A 536 41.74 7.30 41.42
C LYS A 536 40.87 7.05 42.66
N LEU A 537 39.75 7.76 42.74
CA LEU A 537 38.81 7.66 43.86
C LEU A 537 38.02 6.34 43.81
N ILE A 538 37.48 6.01 42.64
CA ILE A 538 36.68 4.80 42.39
C ILE A 538 36.67 4.47 40.90
N SER A 539 36.35 3.23 40.53
CA SER A 539 36.28 2.81 39.13
C SER A 539 35.23 1.72 38.86
N LEU A 540 34.66 1.75 37.66
CA LEU A 540 33.97 0.62 37.05
C LEU A 540 34.98 -0.18 36.23
N ASP A 541 35.13 -1.47 36.55
CA ASP A 541 35.98 -2.39 35.78
C ASP A 541 35.17 -3.02 34.64
N LEU A 542 35.41 -2.56 33.41
CA LEU A 542 34.74 -3.04 32.21
C LEU A 542 35.44 -4.28 31.61
N SER A 543 36.64 -4.63 32.08
CA SER A 543 37.35 -5.83 31.60
C SER A 543 36.63 -7.12 32.00
N LEU A 544 35.88 -7.08 33.10
CA LEU A 544 35.04 -8.19 33.58
C LEU A 544 33.94 -8.61 32.58
N VAL A 545 33.63 -7.76 31.59
CA VAL A 545 32.62 -8.03 30.54
C VAL A 545 33.21 -7.88 29.13
N GLU A 546 34.54 -7.94 28.97
CA GLU A 546 35.21 -7.74 27.68
C GLU A 546 34.80 -8.78 26.62
N ASP A 547 34.49 -10.00 27.05
CA ASP A 547 34.04 -11.08 26.15
C ASP A 547 32.51 -11.09 25.92
N ASP A 548 31.76 -10.28 26.68
CA ASP A 548 30.30 -10.27 26.56
C ASP A 548 29.88 -9.58 25.23
N PRO A 549 28.97 -10.17 24.45
CA PRO A 549 28.53 -9.59 23.18
C PRO A 549 27.84 -8.23 23.37
N ASP A 550 27.07 -8.07 24.44
CA ASP A 550 26.28 -6.87 24.70
C ASP A 550 27.08 -5.78 25.43
N ARG A 551 28.37 -6.00 25.74
CA ARG A 551 29.24 -5.04 26.46
C ARG A 551 29.22 -3.61 25.89
N MET A 552 29.68 -2.62 26.64
CA MET A 552 29.79 -1.25 26.16
C MET A 552 30.65 -1.13 24.87
N THR A 553 30.27 -0.26 23.93
CA THR A 553 31.06 0.04 22.71
C THR A 553 31.55 1.48 22.74
N ILE A 554 32.80 1.72 22.34
CA ILE A 554 33.38 3.05 22.24
C ILE A 554 33.76 3.38 20.79
N LEU A 555 32.92 4.19 20.14
CA LEU A 555 33.09 4.60 18.74
C LEU A 555 32.56 6.04 18.54
N PRO A 556 33.27 6.93 17.84
CA PRO A 556 32.74 8.25 17.52
C PRO A 556 31.40 8.18 16.76
N LEU A 557 30.44 9.02 17.14
CA LEU A 557 29.10 9.02 16.53
C LEU A 557 29.13 9.16 15.01
N GLY A 558 30.02 9.99 14.46
CA GLY A 558 30.16 10.15 13.01
C GLY A 558 30.55 8.85 12.28
N GLU A 559 31.29 7.95 12.93
CA GLU A 559 31.61 6.63 12.36
C GLU A 559 30.39 5.68 12.44
N ILE A 560 29.60 5.76 13.51
CA ILE A 560 28.33 5.01 13.58
C ILE A 560 27.36 5.46 12.50
N ILE A 561 27.23 6.78 12.26
CA ILE A 561 26.38 7.33 11.21
C ILE A 561 26.82 6.78 9.84
N GLN A 562 28.12 6.70 9.56
CA GLN A 562 28.63 6.12 8.32
C GLN A 562 28.33 4.61 8.19
N ILE A 563 28.47 3.85 9.27
CA ILE A 563 28.11 2.41 9.30
C ILE A 563 26.60 2.25 9.04
N LEU A 564 25.77 3.02 9.72
CA LEU A 564 24.31 3.02 9.53
C LEU A 564 23.93 3.38 8.10
N TYR A 565 24.50 4.45 7.55
CA TYR A 565 24.23 4.90 6.19
C TYR A 565 24.58 3.81 5.17
N ARG A 566 25.76 3.20 5.29
CA ARG A 566 26.18 2.07 4.46
C ARG A 566 25.19 0.92 4.53
N HIS A 567 24.76 0.51 5.73
CA HIS A 567 23.77 -0.56 5.86
C HIS A 567 22.38 -0.17 5.33
N CYS A 568 21.97 1.09 5.42
CA CYS A 568 20.73 1.55 4.79
C CYS A 568 20.80 1.43 3.27
N LEU A 569 21.94 1.75 2.65
CA LEU A 569 22.12 1.58 1.21
C LEU A 569 22.18 0.10 0.79
N GLU A 570 22.91 -0.73 1.54
CA GLU A 570 23.12 -2.15 1.21
C GLU A 570 21.88 -3.02 1.47
N ARG A 571 21.13 -2.74 2.54
CA ARG A 571 20.02 -3.58 3.02
C ARG A 571 18.65 -2.94 2.83
N GLY A 572 18.60 -1.65 2.51
CA GLY A 572 17.38 -0.88 2.34
C GLY A 572 17.04 -0.56 0.88
N GLU A 573 17.68 -1.21 -0.10
CA GLU A 573 17.39 -0.99 -1.52
C GLU A 573 15.89 -1.21 -1.81
N GLY A 574 15.24 -0.20 -2.40
CA GLY A 574 13.80 -0.20 -2.68
C GLY A 574 12.89 0.09 -1.47
N LEU A 575 13.42 0.19 -0.25
CA LEU A 575 12.67 0.44 0.98
C LEU A 575 13.07 1.74 1.69
N ILE A 576 14.31 2.20 1.55
CA ILE A 576 14.81 3.43 2.16
C ILE A 576 15.26 4.40 1.07
N ASP A 577 14.63 5.57 1.01
CA ASP A 577 15.05 6.67 0.12
C ASP A 577 15.65 7.80 0.97
N ILE A 578 16.97 7.98 0.90
CA ILE A 578 17.70 9.00 1.66
C ILE A 578 17.98 10.20 0.76
N LYS A 579 17.42 11.36 1.11
CA LYS A 579 17.55 12.61 0.35
C LYS A 579 18.34 13.65 1.14
N PHE A 580 19.58 13.88 0.73
CA PHE A 580 20.41 14.99 1.21
C PHE A 580 19.98 16.33 0.58
N ASN A 581 20.39 17.44 1.17
CA ASN A 581 19.99 18.80 0.77
C ASN A 581 18.47 19.10 0.82
N HIS A 582 17.72 18.29 1.56
CA HIS A 582 16.28 18.45 1.75
C HIS A 582 16.01 18.98 3.16
N GLU A 583 16.02 20.31 3.29
CA GLU A 583 15.76 20.98 4.56
C GLU A 583 14.27 21.06 4.83
N VAL A 584 13.79 20.31 5.82
CA VAL A 584 12.42 20.46 6.32
C VAL A 584 12.31 21.75 7.12
N THR A 585 11.37 22.60 6.71
CA THR A 585 11.12 23.91 7.33
C THR A 585 9.87 23.93 8.20
N ASN A 586 8.88 23.11 7.87
CA ASN A 586 7.62 23.00 8.57
C ASN A 586 7.07 21.57 8.45
N VAL A 587 6.33 21.12 9.47
CA VAL A 587 5.56 19.88 9.43
C VAL A 587 4.11 20.16 9.80
N GLY A 588 3.18 19.43 9.21
CA GLY A 588 1.76 19.53 9.53
C GLY A 588 1.02 18.23 9.25
N GLN A 589 -0.29 18.25 9.44
CA GLN A 589 -1.14 17.08 9.29
C GLN A 589 -2.59 17.48 9.03
N ASP A 590 -3.34 16.55 8.46
CA ASP A 590 -4.79 16.55 8.32
C ASP A 590 -5.37 15.25 8.88
N ASP A 591 -6.67 15.02 8.67
CA ASP A 591 -7.37 13.85 9.21
C ASP A 591 -6.77 12.51 8.70
N ASP A 592 -6.22 12.52 7.48
CA ASP A 592 -5.81 11.31 6.76
C ASP A 592 -4.29 11.15 6.64
N SER A 593 -3.50 12.21 6.81
CA SER A 593 -2.06 12.21 6.51
C SER A 593 -1.25 13.26 7.29
N ALA A 594 0.07 13.10 7.28
CA ALA A 594 1.03 14.12 7.70
C ALA A 594 1.83 14.63 6.49
N TYR A 595 2.36 15.84 6.58
CA TYR A 595 3.16 16.43 5.52
C TYR A 595 4.37 17.21 6.06
N VAL A 596 5.36 17.39 5.19
CA VAL A 596 6.56 18.20 5.44
C VAL A 596 6.77 19.21 4.31
N ASP A 597 7.05 20.47 4.66
CA ASP A 597 7.46 21.50 3.72
C ASP A 597 8.99 21.52 3.63
N VAL A 598 9.52 21.29 2.43
CA VAL A 598 10.94 21.05 2.17
C VAL A 598 11.51 22.14 1.27
N ASN A 599 12.64 22.70 1.69
CA ASN A 599 13.52 23.49 0.84
C ASN A 599 14.62 22.57 0.29
N ILE A 600 14.64 22.38 -1.03
CA ILE A 600 15.68 21.60 -1.72
C ILE A 600 16.79 22.55 -2.15
N LYS A 601 18.00 22.34 -1.61
CA LYS A 601 19.20 23.14 -1.94
C LYS A 601 19.98 22.47 -3.07
N GLY A 602 19.91 23.03 -4.27
CA GLY A 602 20.74 22.65 -5.42
C GLY A 602 21.78 23.71 -5.77
N GLU A 603 22.47 23.55 -6.91
CA GLU A 603 23.42 24.56 -7.44
C GLU A 603 22.72 25.85 -7.95
N GLY A 604 21.38 25.90 -7.96
CA GLY A 604 20.56 27.02 -8.41
C GLY A 604 19.58 27.55 -7.35
N ALA A 605 18.43 28.06 -7.80
CA ALA A 605 17.40 28.58 -6.89
C ALA A 605 16.85 27.46 -5.97
N THR A 606 16.59 27.80 -4.70
CA THR A 606 15.97 26.88 -3.74
C THR A 606 14.56 26.51 -4.18
N GLU A 607 14.36 25.23 -4.51
CA GLU A 607 13.04 24.70 -4.82
C GLU A 607 12.28 24.42 -3.52
N LYS A 608 11.01 24.81 -3.47
CA LYS A 608 10.13 24.53 -2.34
C LYS A 608 9.11 23.49 -2.76
N THR A 609 9.03 22.41 -2.00
CA THR A 609 8.08 21.33 -2.25
C THR A 609 7.43 20.86 -0.95
N ARG A 610 6.31 20.13 -1.07
CA ARG A 610 5.64 19.48 0.05
C ARG A 610 5.60 17.98 -0.22
N LEU A 611 6.01 17.19 0.76
CA LEU A 611 5.88 15.73 0.73
C LEU A 611 4.86 15.28 1.78
N THR A 612 4.09 14.25 1.46
CA THR A 612 3.01 13.70 2.31
C THR A 612 3.30 12.24 2.66
N ALA A 613 2.91 11.82 3.86
CA ALA A 613 3.08 10.46 4.37
C ALA A 613 2.01 10.11 5.42
N ASP A 614 1.90 8.84 5.81
CA ASP A 614 1.00 8.43 6.89
C ASP A 614 1.49 8.93 8.25
N TYR A 615 2.82 8.99 8.43
CA TYR A 615 3.48 9.51 9.61
C TYR A 615 4.74 10.30 9.25
N VAL A 616 5.01 11.33 10.05
CA VAL A 616 6.27 12.07 10.04
C VAL A 616 6.99 11.87 11.36
N VAL A 617 8.25 11.46 11.32
CA VAL A 617 9.11 11.27 12.50
C VAL A 617 10.22 12.31 12.50
N GLY A 618 10.19 13.22 13.48
CA GLY A 618 11.24 14.18 13.73
C GLY A 618 12.44 13.54 14.44
N CYS A 619 13.56 13.45 13.72
CA CYS A 619 14.88 12.96 14.18
C CYS A 619 15.98 14.02 13.92
N ASP A 620 15.60 15.28 13.73
CA ASP A 620 16.38 16.40 13.20
C ASP A 620 17.07 17.26 14.28
N GLY A 621 17.32 16.65 15.43
CA GLY A 621 18.22 17.18 16.43
C GLY A 621 17.65 18.27 17.35
N ALA A 622 18.53 18.84 18.18
CA ALA A 622 18.17 19.86 19.17
C ALA A 622 17.55 21.12 18.55
N SER A 623 17.81 21.39 17.26
CA SER A 623 17.23 22.49 16.48
C SER A 623 16.07 22.04 15.58
N SER A 624 15.37 20.96 15.95
CA SER A 624 14.31 20.32 15.17
C SER A 624 13.27 21.30 14.61
N ALA A 625 13.06 21.28 13.30
CA ALA A 625 11.94 21.93 12.63
C ALA A 625 10.62 21.21 12.94
N ALA A 626 10.65 19.88 13.04
CA ALA A 626 9.46 19.09 13.40
C ALA A 626 8.90 19.51 14.77
N ARG A 627 9.74 19.50 15.82
CA ARG A 627 9.34 19.95 17.16
C ARG A 627 8.88 21.40 17.16
N ARG A 628 9.59 22.29 16.45
CA ARG A 628 9.23 23.72 16.39
C ARG A 628 7.86 23.97 15.75
N SER A 629 7.48 23.16 14.76
CA SER A 629 6.17 23.29 14.12
C SER A 629 5.04 22.86 15.06
N LEU A 630 5.31 21.90 15.95
CA LEU A 630 4.33 21.41 16.93
C LEU A 630 4.21 22.32 18.16
N PHE A 631 5.33 22.79 18.71
CA PHE A 631 5.36 23.42 20.04
C PHE A 631 6.00 24.81 20.06
N GLY A 632 6.47 25.33 18.92
CA GLY A 632 7.19 26.60 18.86
C GLY A 632 8.69 26.48 19.22
N ARG A 633 9.36 27.64 19.36
CA ARG A 633 10.82 27.70 19.60
C ARG A 633 11.20 27.43 21.04
N ASP A 634 10.35 27.84 21.98
CA ASP A 634 10.53 27.62 23.40
C ASP A 634 9.93 26.28 23.80
N TRP A 635 10.69 25.47 24.52
CA TRP A 635 10.26 24.14 24.94
C TRP A 635 10.82 23.80 26.32
N PRO A 636 10.10 22.99 27.12
CA PRO A 636 10.37 22.84 28.56
C PRO A 636 11.78 22.37 28.90
N GLY A 637 12.30 22.87 30.02
CA GLY A 637 13.58 22.51 30.60
C GLY A 637 14.52 23.70 30.78
N GLN A 638 15.80 23.42 30.95
CA GLN A 638 16.81 24.41 31.33
C GLN A 638 18.06 24.36 30.45
N THR A 639 18.71 25.52 30.33
CA THR A 639 20.09 25.63 29.86
C THR A 639 20.97 25.73 31.11
N LEU A 640 21.96 24.85 31.23
CA LEU A 640 22.83 24.81 32.40
C LEU A 640 23.84 25.96 32.33
N PRO A 641 24.26 26.54 33.48
CA PRO A 641 25.13 27.71 33.53
C PRO A 641 26.60 27.34 33.32
N TYR A 642 26.89 26.44 32.39
CA TYR A 642 28.25 25.98 32.09
C TYR A 642 28.48 26.03 30.59
N ARG A 643 29.64 26.56 30.19
CA ARG A 643 30.11 26.45 28.81
C ARG A 643 31.01 25.23 28.69
N PHE A 644 30.71 24.34 27.75
CA PHE A 644 31.53 23.15 27.55
C PHE A 644 32.52 23.35 26.43
N VAL A 645 33.78 23.01 26.73
CA VAL A 645 34.86 22.98 25.77
C VAL A 645 35.21 21.51 25.52
N VAL A 646 34.88 21.03 24.32
CA VAL A 646 35.12 19.64 23.89
C VAL A 646 36.23 19.62 22.89
N GLN A 647 37.28 18.84 23.17
CA GLN A 647 38.49 18.84 22.36
C GLN A 647 38.98 17.42 22.11
N ASN A 648 39.58 17.19 20.96
CA ASN A 648 40.43 16.02 20.79
C ASN A 648 41.90 16.41 20.88
N VAL A 649 42.65 15.59 21.59
CA VAL A 649 43.99 15.89 22.05
C VAL A 649 44.88 14.68 21.82
N TYR A 650 46.04 14.90 21.21
CA TYR A 650 47.16 13.97 21.22
C TYR A 650 48.08 14.33 22.37
N TYR A 651 48.29 13.38 23.28
CA TYR A 651 49.17 13.56 24.44
C TYR A 651 49.73 12.21 24.91
N ASP A 652 51.05 12.04 24.85
CA ASP A 652 51.71 10.79 25.23
C ASP A 652 51.68 10.53 26.75
N GLY A 653 51.42 11.57 27.55
CA GLY A 653 51.39 11.45 29.00
C GLY A 653 50.24 10.58 29.51
N PHE A 654 49.16 10.37 28.75
CA PHE A 654 48.11 9.42 29.13
C PHE A 654 48.68 8.00 29.27
N GLN A 655 49.45 7.55 28.28
CA GLN A 655 50.06 6.23 28.33
C GLN A 655 51.15 6.13 29.41
N LYS A 656 51.98 7.17 29.56
CA LYS A 656 53.06 7.21 30.58
C LYS A 656 52.52 7.09 32.02
N HIS A 657 51.30 7.56 32.27
CA HIS A 657 50.66 7.51 33.58
C HIS A 657 49.59 6.41 33.69
N ASN A 658 49.57 5.44 32.77
CA ASN A 658 48.64 4.30 32.76
C ASN A 658 47.15 4.69 32.73
N TRP A 659 46.79 5.69 31.92
CA TRP A 659 45.39 6.00 31.61
C TRP A 659 45.01 5.34 30.29
N ASP A 660 44.03 4.45 30.31
CA ASP A 660 43.63 3.64 29.15
C ASP A 660 42.11 3.54 28.90
N GLY A 661 41.30 4.18 29.75
CA GLY A 661 39.84 4.19 29.70
C GLY A 661 39.20 5.58 29.74
N GLY A 662 38.09 5.71 30.46
CA GLY A 662 37.39 6.97 30.71
C GLY A 662 37.72 7.52 32.09
N ASN A 663 37.91 8.82 32.22
CA ASN A 663 38.31 9.49 33.45
C ASN A 663 37.40 10.70 33.69
N TYR A 664 36.48 10.57 34.63
CA TYR A 664 35.70 11.69 35.15
C TYR A 664 36.55 12.45 36.16
N MET A 665 36.77 13.73 35.90
CA MET A 665 37.57 14.61 36.73
C MET A 665 36.63 15.31 37.72
N VAL A 666 36.81 15.03 39.02
CA VAL A 666 36.03 15.59 40.11
C VAL A 666 36.78 16.78 40.69
N ASP A 667 36.20 17.97 40.51
CA ASP A 667 36.72 19.25 40.97
C ASP A 667 35.63 20.34 40.86
N ASN A 668 35.82 21.48 41.52
CA ASN A 668 34.86 22.58 41.39
C ASN A 668 35.22 23.53 40.25
N ASP A 669 36.51 23.62 39.90
CA ASP A 669 37.04 24.55 38.89
C ASP A 669 37.44 23.85 37.59
N HIS A 670 37.93 22.61 37.67
CA HIS A 670 38.58 21.87 36.58
C HIS A 670 37.94 20.50 36.32
N TRP A 671 36.62 20.43 36.37
CA TRP A 671 35.90 19.17 36.21
C TRP A 671 35.59 18.83 34.76
N GLY A 672 35.35 17.54 34.50
CA GLY A 672 35.08 17.11 33.14
C GLY A 672 35.21 15.62 32.90
N LEU A 673 35.36 15.24 31.63
CA LEU A 673 35.54 13.88 31.17
C LEU A 673 36.72 13.82 30.19
N ILE A 674 37.67 12.96 30.49
CA ILE A 674 38.80 12.61 29.64
C ILE A 674 38.71 11.15 29.25
N ALA A 675 38.50 10.85 27.97
CA ALA A 675 38.31 9.47 27.51
C ALA A 675 39.07 9.17 26.22
N ARG A 676 39.63 7.96 26.14
CA ARG A 676 40.29 7.49 24.93
C ARG A 676 39.30 7.44 23.75
N ARG A 677 39.75 7.85 22.57
CA ARG A 677 38.92 7.92 21.35
C ARG A 677 39.56 7.16 20.19
N GLY A 678 38.85 6.19 19.62
CA GLY A 678 39.19 5.57 18.33
C GLY A 678 40.57 4.88 18.28
N LYS A 679 40.93 4.36 17.10
CA LYS A 679 42.24 3.74 16.89
C LYS A 679 43.34 4.82 16.91
N GLY A 680 44.46 4.54 17.60
CA GLY A 680 45.61 5.45 17.73
C GLY A 680 45.75 6.10 19.12
N GLY A 681 46.36 7.30 19.13
CA GLY A 681 46.70 8.08 20.34
C GLY A 681 45.78 9.29 20.60
N LEU A 682 44.60 9.35 19.97
CA LEU A 682 43.67 10.47 20.13
C LEU A 682 42.79 10.30 21.38
N TRP A 683 42.68 11.35 22.19
CA TRP A 683 41.85 11.38 23.39
C TRP A 683 40.85 12.52 23.30
N ARG A 684 39.68 12.35 23.92
CA ARG A 684 38.75 13.44 24.13
C ARG A 684 38.96 14.05 25.50
N VAL A 685 39.12 15.36 25.55
CA VAL A 685 39.12 16.17 26.78
C VAL A 685 37.93 17.09 26.72
N THR A 686 36.99 16.89 27.64
CA THR A 686 35.79 17.73 27.81
C THR A 686 35.80 18.31 29.19
N TYR A 687 35.65 19.63 29.32
CA TYR A 687 35.47 20.29 30.61
C TYR A 687 34.37 21.35 30.52
N GLY A 688 33.70 21.58 31.64
CA GLY A 688 32.82 22.73 31.82
C GLY A 688 33.58 23.83 32.54
N ASP A 689 33.54 25.05 32.01
CA ASP A 689 34.12 26.19 32.73
C ASP A 689 33.10 26.71 33.76
N PRO A 690 33.48 26.88 35.04
CA PRO A 690 32.59 27.42 36.07
C PRO A 690 32.28 28.90 35.87
N VAL A 691 33.10 29.63 35.10
CA VAL A 691 32.88 31.05 34.84
C VAL A 691 31.85 31.20 33.72
N THR A 692 30.82 32.00 33.97
CA THR A 692 29.72 32.24 33.03
C THR A 692 29.87 33.57 32.31
N GLY A 693 29.36 33.65 31.07
CA GLY A 693 29.20 34.92 30.35
C GLY A 693 30.44 35.41 29.60
N LEU A 694 31.44 34.55 29.43
CA LEU A 694 32.63 34.85 28.61
C LEU A 694 32.36 34.60 27.12
N THR A 695 33.16 35.24 26.26
CA THR A 695 33.19 34.91 24.82
C THR A 695 33.90 33.57 24.57
N ASP A 696 33.70 32.99 23.39
CA ASP A 696 34.36 31.73 23.03
C ASP A 696 35.90 31.89 23.02
N GLU A 697 36.44 33.06 22.63
CA GLU A 697 37.88 33.36 22.70
C GLU A 697 38.41 33.42 24.14
N GLU A 698 37.64 34.01 25.06
CA GLU A 698 38.01 34.12 26.48
C GLU A 698 38.02 32.74 27.16
N TYR A 699 37.06 31.86 26.82
CA TYR A 699 37.09 30.46 27.25
C TYR A 699 38.33 29.74 26.71
N LEU A 700 38.70 29.97 25.45
CA LEU A 700 39.91 29.38 24.86
C LEU A 700 41.20 29.90 25.48
N ALA A 701 41.24 31.15 25.95
CA ALA A 701 42.39 31.70 26.67
C ALA A 701 42.60 31.02 28.04
N ARG A 702 41.54 30.50 28.67
CA ARG A 702 41.59 29.76 29.94
C ARG A 702 41.97 28.30 29.78
N ARG A 703 41.89 27.75 28.56
CA ARG A 703 42.21 26.36 28.24
C ARG A 703 43.54 25.86 28.80
N PRO A 704 44.68 26.58 28.67
CA PRO A 704 45.96 26.07 29.19
C PRO A 704 45.92 25.74 30.68
N ALA A 705 45.20 26.52 31.49
CA ALA A 705 45.06 26.28 32.92
C ALA A 705 44.27 24.98 33.20
N HIS A 706 43.13 24.79 32.52
CA HIS A 706 42.36 23.55 32.60
C HIS A 706 43.17 22.34 32.18
N MET A 707 43.89 22.43 31.06
CA MET A 707 44.73 21.33 30.55
C MET A 707 45.85 20.98 31.53
N LYS A 708 46.52 21.99 32.11
CA LYS A 708 47.59 21.79 33.09
C LYS A 708 47.08 21.18 34.40
N ALA A 709 45.85 21.50 34.81
CA ALA A 709 45.23 20.91 36.00
C ALA A 709 44.76 19.46 35.75
N MET A 710 44.03 19.23 34.66
CA MET A 710 43.32 17.97 34.42
C MET A 710 44.19 16.86 33.83
N LEU A 711 45.20 17.19 33.02
CA LEU A 711 46.02 16.18 32.35
C LEU A 711 47.07 15.61 33.31
N PRO A 712 47.31 14.28 33.26
CA PRO A 712 48.31 13.65 34.11
C PRO A 712 49.71 14.18 33.76
N GLY A 713 50.54 14.43 34.77
CA GLY A 713 51.88 15.02 34.57
C GLY A 713 51.89 16.53 34.37
N ARG A 714 50.72 17.21 34.39
CA ARG A 714 50.56 18.67 34.39
C ARG A 714 51.33 19.38 33.26
N PRO A 715 51.08 18.99 31.98
CA PRO A 715 51.88 19.43 30.85
C PRO A 715 51.73 20.92 30.53
N ASP A 716 52.79 21.48 29.97
CA ASP A 716 52.77 22.78 29.30
C ASP A 716 52.19 22.67 27.87
N PRO A 717 51.70 23.77 27.27
CA PRO A 717 50.95 23.73 26.01
C PRO A 717 51.67 23.15 24.80
N ASP A 718 53.01 23.13 24.79
CA ASP A 718 53.85 22.55 23.74
C ASP A 718 53.96 21.01 23.83
N GLN A 719 53.51 20.42 24.94
CA GLN A 719 53.61 18.97 25.18
C GLN A 719 52.38 18.18 24.74
N TYR A 720 51.33 18.85 24.25
CA TYR A 720 50.13 18.22 23.70
C TYR A 720 49.69 18.93 22.41
N ARG A 721 48.98 18.21 21.54
CA ARG A 721 48.43 18.78 20.29
C ARG A 721 46.92 18.66 20.26
N ILE A 722 46.24 19.79 20.08
CA ILE A 722 44.79 19.84 19.89
C ILE A 722 44.48 19.67 18.41
N GLU A 723 43.68 18.67 18.08
CA GLU A 723 43.26 18.36 16.71
C GLU A 723 41.99 19.14 16.33
N GLN A 724 41.00 19.14 17.23
CA GLN A 724 39.70 19.76 16.98
C GLN A 724 39.10 20.27 18.30
N THR A 725 38.35 21.37 18.23
CA THR A 725 37.65 21.99 19.36
C THR A 725 36.22 22.32 18.95
N ASN A 726 35.24 22.01 19.81
CA ASN A 726 33.88 22.51 19.76
C ASN A 726 33.50 23.15 21.11
N ILE A 727 32.83 24.30 21.09
CA ILE A 727 32.31 24.97 22.28
C ILE A 727 30.80 25.09 22.16
N TYR A 728 30.05 24.70 23.19
CA TYR A 728 28.59 24.80 23.18
C TYR A 728 27.97 24.89 24.58
N ASN A 729 26.72 25.35 24.62
CA ASN A 729 25.88 25.34 25.81
C ASN A 729 25.22 23.97 25.97
N ILE A 730 24.98 23.60 27.22
CA ILE A 730 24.27 22.36 27.52
C ILE A 730 22.86 22.64 27.96
N HIS A 731 21.98 21.73 27.56
CA HIS A 731 20.57 21.77 27.87
C HIS A 731 20.14 20.45 28.50
N ASN A 732 19.19 20.56 29.41
CA ASN A 732 18.35 19.46 29.87
C ASN A 732 16.91 19.87 29.55
N ARG A 733 16.37 19.39 28.43
CA ARG A 733 15.06 19.80 27.90
C ARG A 733 14.30 18.60 27.33
N CYS A 734 12.97 18.66 27.41
CA CYS A 734 12.07 17.61 26.94
C CYS A 734 10.82 18.24 26.32
N ALA A 735 10.40 17.75 25.15
CA ALA A 735 9.17 18.20 24.51
C ALA A 735 7.94 17.89 25.37
N GLU A 736 6.87 18.67 25.20
CA GLU A 736 5.62 18.48 25.96
C GLU A 736 4.94 17.14 25.65
N SER A 737 5.03 16.70 24.38
CA SER A 737 4.65 15.36 23.94
C SER A 737 5.63 14.88 22.88
N PHE A 738 5.80 13.56 22.78
CA PHE A 738 6.58 12.93 21.70
C PHE A 738 5.69 12.53 20.51
N LYS A 739 4.37 12.73 20.58
CA LYS A 739 3.43 12.52 19.49
C LYS A 739 2.31 13.56 19.52
N VAL A 740 2.00 14.12 18.35
CA VAL A 740 0.82 14.95 18.11
C VAL A 740 0.19 14.46 16.81
N GLY A 741 -0.94 13.74 16.92
CA GLY A 741 -1.56 13.05 15.79
C GLY A 741 -0.58 12.10 15.09
N ARG A 742 -0.28 12.38 13.82
CA ARG A 742 0.61 11.63 12.92
C ARG A 742 2.07 12.11 12.92
N VAL A 743 2.40 13.13 13.71
CA VAL A 743 3.78 13.63 13.86
C VAL A 743 4.38 13.13 15.17
N ILE A 744 5.51 12.43 15.09
CA ILE A 744 6.19 11.77 16.21
C ILE A 744 7.61 12.33 16.33
N LEU A 745 8.14 12.47 17.55
CA LEU A 745 9.50 12.95 17.82
C LEU A 745 10.33 11.84 18.48
N ALA A 746 11.61 11.74 18.08
CA ALA A 746 12.56 10.81 18.70
C ALA A 746 13.96 11.44 18.85
N GLY A 747 14.73 10.96 19.83
CA GLY A 747 16.10 11.42 20.07
C GLY A 747 16.19 12.92 20.38
N ASP A 748 17.23 13.58 19.87
CA ASP A 748 17.52 15.00 20.12
C ASP A 748 16.37 15.96 19.69
N ALA A 749 15.48 15.52 18.79
CA ALA A 749 14.28 16.28 18.43
C ALA A 749 13.24 16.28 19.56
N ALA A 750 13.17 15.20 20.34
CA ALA A 750 12.24 15.03 21.45
C ALA A 750 12.80 15.52 22.80
N HIS A 751 14.08 15.27 23.07
CA HIS A 751 14.72 15.62 24.34
C HIS A 751 16.24 15.78 24.17
N VAL A 752 16.86 16.55 25.06
CA VAL A 752 18.32 16.70 25.14
C VAL A 752 18.76 16.69 26.59
N CYS A 753 19.91 16.08 26.89
CA CYS A 753 20.48 16.06 28.23
C CYS A 753 21.99 16.33 28.20
N ASN A 754 22.53 16.74 29.35
CA ASN A 754 23.97 16.92 29.51
C ASN A 754 24.78 15.62 29.27
N PRO A 755 26.01 15.74 28.74
CA PRO A 755 26.82 14.60 28.34
C PRO A 755 27.49 13.86 29.51
N MET A 756 27.54 14.45 30.72
CA MET A 756 28.27 13.88 31.86
C MET A 756 27.67 12.56 32.37
N GLY A 757 26.41 12.27 32.03
CA GLY A 757 25.78 10.99 32.33
C GLY A 757 25.87 9.94 31.20
N GLY A 758 26.36 10.29 30.01
CA GLY A 758 26.40 9.38 28.86
C GLY A 758 25.03 8.93 28.33
N TYR A 759 23.93 9.58 28.74
CA TYR A 759 22.58 9.13 28.42
C TYR A 759 22.02 9.63 27.07
N GLY A 760 22.53 10.74 26.50
CA GLY A 760 21.92 11.40 25.34
C GLY A 760 21.71 10.47 24.14
N CYS A 761 22.81 10.03 23.49
CA CYS A 761 22.67 9.14 22.33
C CYS A 761 22.14 7.74 22.70
N MET A 762 22.39 7.27 23.92
CA MET A 762 21.88 5.97 24.38
C MET A 762 20.34 5.96 24.42
N THR A 763 19.74 7.02 24.96
CA THR A 763 18.28 7.16 25.03
C THR A 763 17.69 7.39 23.65
N ALA A 764 18.37 8.14 22.78
CA ALA A 764 17.96 8.34 21.39
C ALA A 764 17.94 7.03 20.58
N VAL A 765 18.86 6.09 20.82
CA VAL A 765 18.87 4.74 20.22
C VAL A 765 17.70 3.91 20.73
N LEU A 766 17.43 3.96 22.04
CA LEU A 766 16.30 3.25 22.65
C LEU A 766 14.95 3.83 22.22
N ASP A 767 14.85 5.13 21.97
CA ASP A 767 13.66 5.76 21.44
C ASP A 767 13.32 5.17 20.07
N VAL A 768 14.24 5.20 19.11
CA VAL A 768 13.95 4.68 17.77
C VAL A 768 13.83 3.15 17.73
N GLY A 769 14.52 2.45 18.64
CA GLY A 769 14.30 1.03 18.86
C GLY A 769 12.86 0.72 19.27
N GLY A 770 12.33 1.43 20.27
CA GLY A 770 10.95 1.26 20.71
C GLY A 770 9.92 1.77 19.70
N LEU A 771 10.21 2.86 18.98
CA LEU A 771 9.33 3.39 17.94
C LEU A 771 9.21 2.42 16.76
N ALA A 772 10.31 1.78 16.37
CA ALA A 772 10.29 0.73 15.35
C ALA A 772 9.36 -0.42 15.76
N ASP A 773 9.44 -0.90 17.00
CA ASP A 773 8.54 -1.96 17.51
C ASP A 773 7.07 -1.51 17.42
N CYS A 774 6.78 -0.25 17.75
CA CYS A 774 5.41 0.27 17.65
C CYS A 774 4.91 0.32 16.20
N PHE A 775 5.74 0.78 15.25
CA PHE A 775 5.38 0.79 13.82
C PHE A 775 5.24 -0.62 13.25
N ILE A 776 6.13 -1.55 13.60
CA ILE A 776 6.08 -2.96 13.19
C ILE A 776 4.78 -3.59 13.71
N GLY A 777 4.47 -3.38 15.00
CA GLY A 777 3.25 -3.88 15.61
C GLY A 777 1.99 -3.35 14.93
N TYR A 778 1.94 -2.05 14.66
CA TYR A 778 0.82 -1.43 13.96
C TYR A 778 0.70 -1.88 12.50
N HIS A 779 1.80 -1.87 11.75
CA HIS A 779 1.83 -2.22 10.32
C HIS A 779 1.40 -3.67 10.05
N HIS A 780 1.82 -4.62 10.90
CA HIS A 780 1.43 -6.02 10.77
C HIS A 780 0.12 -6.37 11.49
N GLY A 781 -0.62 -5.39 12.03
CA GLY A 781 -1.88 -5.61 12.74
C GLY A 781 -1.74 -6.33 14.09
N LEU A 782 -0.52 -6.43 14.62
CA LEU A 782 -0.22 -7.01 15.93
C LEU A 782 -0.63 -6.09 17.07
N ALA A 783 -0.72 -4.78 16.84
CA ALA A 783 -1.19 -3.79 17.80
C ALA A 783 -2.08 -2.74 17.12
N ASP A 784 -2.99 -2.14 17.88
CA ASP A 784 -3.77 -0.99 17.41
C ASP A 784 -2.90 0.28 17.41
N GLU A 785 -3.30 1.30 16.64
CA GLU A 785 -2.55 2.57 16.49
C GLU A 785 -2.15 3.22 17.83
N SER A 786 -2.97 3.01 18.88
CA SER A 786 -2.71 3.47 20.26
C SER A 786 -1.34 3.06 20.84
N ILE A 787 -0.66 2.06 20.27
CA ILE A 787 0.71 1.71 20.66
C ILE A 787 1.70 2.87 20.39
N LEU A 788 1.43 3.70 19.38
CA LEU A 788 2.23 4.90 19.07
C LEU A 788 2.02 6.01 20.12
N ASP A 789 0.83 6.10 20.72
CA ASP A 789 0.60 6.98 21.87
C ASP A 789 1.32 6.43 23.10
N LYS A 790 1.34 5.10 23.27
CA LYS A 790 2.07 4.45 24.35
C LYS A 790 3.58 4.67 24.26
N TYR A 791 4.12 4.67 23.04
CA TYR A 791 5.50 5.09 22.78
C TYR A 791 5.78 6.47 23.34
N ALA A 792 4.95 7.46 22.98
CA ALA A 792 5.16 8.84 23.37
C ALA A 792 5.09 9.02 24.90
N GLU A 793 4.12 8.37 25.55
CA GLU A 793 3.98 8.36 27.01
C GLU A 793 5.23 7.76 27.69
N VAL A 794 5.59 6.53 27.33
CA VAL A 794 6.64 5.78 28.02
C VAL A 794 8.02 6.41 27.83
N ARG A 795 8.38 6.80 26.61
CA ARG A 795 9.71 7.37 26.35
C ARG A 795 9.89 8.73 27.01
N ARG A 796 8.84 9.56 27.01
CA ARG A 796 8.85 10.84 27.74
C ARG A 796 8.94 10.63 29.24
N ASP A 797 8.17 9.70 29.81
CA ASP A 797 8.20 9.40 31.25
C ASP A 797 9.58 8.89 31.70
N ILE A 798 10.20 8.01 30.90
CA ILE A 798 11.56 7.54 31.12
C ILE A 798 12.54 8.73 31.14
N PHE A 799 12.42 9.65 30.20
CA PHE A 799 13.31 10.82 30.16
C PHE A 799 13.16 11.67 31.42
N VAL A 800 11.92 12.11 31.72
CA VAL A 800 11.63 13.05 32.79
C VAL A 800 11.90 12.46 34.18
N ARG A 801 11.55 11.18 34.41
CA ARG A 801 11.69 10.56 35.74
C ARG A 801 13.07 9.96 36.01
N TYR A 802 13.78 9.54 34.96
CA TYR A 802 15.03 8.80 35.13
C TYR A 802 16.22 9.49 34.47
N VAL A 803 16.15 9.79 33.18
CA VAL A 803 17.32 10.28 32.42
C VAL A 803 17.75 11.66 32.89
N ASP A 804 16.81 12.61 32.92
CA ASP A 804 17.08 14.00 33.29
C ASP A 804 17.63 14.11 34.71
N PRO A 805 16.94 13.61 35.76
CA PRO A 805 17.46 13.66 37.13
C PRO A 805 18.79 12.93 37.34
N ARG A 806 19.02 11.78 36.68
CA ARG A 806 20.29 11.05 36.80
C ARG A 806 21.43 11.78 36.10
N SER A 807 21.17 12.36 34.94
CA SER A 807 22.18 13.14 34.21
C SER A 807 22.64 14.36 35.03
N ILE A 808 21.71 15.06 35.69
CA ILE A 808 22.03 16.18 36.60
C ILE A 808 22.85 15.68 37.81
N LYS A 809 22.45 14.55 38.43
CA LYS A 809 23.23 13.97 39.54
C LYS A 809 24.66 13.62 39.12
N ASN A 810 24.85 13.05 37.92
CA ASN A 810 26.17 12.71 37.41
C ASN A 810 27.02 13.96 37.11
N LEU A 811 26.41 15.03 36.61
CA LEU A 811 27.06 16.33 36.45
C LEU A 811 27.46 16.92 37.80
N ASN A 812 26.55 16.99 38.77
CA ASN A 812 26.84 17.57 40.09
C ASN A 812 27.93 16.78 40.82
N ARG A 813 27.97 15.45 40.64
CA ARG A 813 29.01 14.58 41.20
C ARG A 813 30.42 14.99 40.79
N VAL A 814 30.59 15.46 39.56
CA VAL A 814 31.91 15.84 39.05
C VAL A 814 32.19 17.32 39.23
N ALA A 815 31.17 18.18 39.18
CA ALA A 815 31.32 19.64 39.12
C ALA A 815 31.12 20.37 40.46
N THR A 816 30.44 19.75 41.43
CA THR A 816 30.00 20.45 42.65
C THR A 816 30.31 19.71 43.95
N SER A 817 30.60 18.41 43.88
CA SER A 817 30.99 17.63 45.06
C SER A 817 32.39 18.00 45.53
N ASP A 818 32.60 18.02 46.85
CA ASP A 818 33.93 18.18 47.44
C ASP A 818 34.83 16.98 47.03
N PRO A 819 35.92 17.20 46.27
CA PRO A 819 36.78 16.13 45.77
C PRO A 819 37.46 15.30 46.87
N HIS A 820 37.58 15.83 48.09
CA HIS A 820 38.22 15.15 49.21
C HIS A 820 37.26 14.28 50.02
N THR A 821 35.95 14.57 50.01
CA THR A 821 34.95 13.81 50.77
C THR A 821 33.94 13.06 49.89
N VAL A 822 33.96 13.26 48.56
CA VAL A 822 33.00 12.67 47.62
C VAL A 822 32.95 11.13 47.69
N LEU A 823 34.09 10.48 47.96
CA LEU A 823 34.17 9.01 48.06
C LEU A 823 33.27 8.45 49.19
N GLU A 824 33.11 9.21 50.27
CA GLU A 824 32.32 8.82 51.44
C GLU A 824 30.88 9.34 51.37
N THR A 825 30.68 10.50 50.72
CA THR A 825 29.40 11.22 50.73
C THR A 825 28.50 10.87 49.55
N ASP A 826 29.05 10.44 48.42
CA ASP A 826 28.25 10.09 47.24
C ASP A 826 27.72 8.64 47.31
N LYS A 827 26.40 8.49 47.28
CA LYS A 827 25.74 7.18 47.37
C LYS A 827 26.09 6.22 46.24
N PHE A 828 26.35 6.73 45.04
CA PHE A 828 26.73 5.87 43.91
C PHE A 828 28.16 5.35 44.08
N PHE A 829 29.07 6.17 44.59
CA PHE A 829 30.43 5.72 44.95
C PHE A 829 30.41 4.67 46.05
N GLY A 830 29.53 4.80 47.06
CA GLY A 830 29.28 3.74 48.03
C GLY A 830 28.87 2.41 47.38
N ILE A 831 27.87 2.44 46.47
CA ILE A 831 27.45 1.25 45.71
C ILE A 831 28.61 0.66 44.90
N LEU A 832 29.41 1.49 44.22
CA LEU A 832 30.56 0.99 43.46
C LEU A 832 31.62 0.37 44.35
N LYS A 833 31.85 0.92 45.54
CA LYS A 833 32.80 0.38 46.52
C LYS A 833 32.36 -0.99 47.03
N ASP A 834 31.06 -1.20 47.23
CA ASP A 834 30.51 -2.50 47.59
C ASP A 834 30.65 -3.51 46.43
N LEU A 835 30.31 -3.09 45.20
CA LEU A 835 30.43 -3.94 44.00
C LEU A 835 31.88 -4.34 43.67
N GLN A 836 32.87 -3.54 44.05
CA GLN A 836 34.29 -3.86 43.86
C GLN A 836 34.79 -5.00 44.77
N GLN A 837 33.98 -5.47 45.72
CA GLN A 837 34.34 -6.59 46.59
C GLN A 837 34.06 -7.96 45.94
N ASP A 838 33.21 -8.02 44.92
CA ASP A 838 32.88 -9.25 44.18
C ASP A 838 32.74 -8.97 42.67
N ASP A 839 33.63 -9.56 41.87
CA ASP A 839 33.64 -9.44 40.41
C ASP A 839 32.34 -9.93 39.77
N ASN A 840 31.65 -10.92 40.38
CA ASN A 840 30.37 -11.41 39.87
C ASN A 840 29.27 -10.37 40.04
N ASP A 841 29.24 -9.68 41.18
CA ASP A 841 28.27 -8.61 41.44
C ASP A 841 28.53 -7.41 40.53
N MET A 842 29.80 -7.04 40.32
CA MET A 842 30.18 -6.01 39.34
C MET A 842 29.73 -6.41 37.92
N ARG A 843 30.00 -7.65 37.51
CA ARG A 843 29.58 -8.19 36.20
C ARG A 843 28.06 -8.13 36.04
N ALA A 844 27.31 -8.56 37.05
CA ALA A 844 25.85 -8.52 37.06
C ALA A 844 25.35 -7.06 36.97
N PHE A 845 25.98 -6.13 37.69
CA PHE A 845 25.63 -4.71 37.64
C PHE A 845 25.84 -4.09 36.25
N LEU A 846 26.92 -4.47 35.56
CA LEU A 846 27.26 -3.96 34.23
C LEU A 846 26.31 -4.47 33.14
N LEU A 847 25.83 -5.71 33.24
CA LEU A 847 25.00 -6.35 32.21
C LEU A 847 23.49 -6.27 32.47
N LYS A 848 23.07 -5.81 33.66
CA LYS A 848 21.65 -5.75 34.03
C LYS A 848 20.82 -4.95 33.02
N VAL A 849 19.56 -5.37 32.86
CA VAL A 849 18.55 -4.60 32.14
C VAL A 849 18.40 -3.24 32.81
N SER A 850 18.55 -2.18 32.02
CA SER A 850 18.56 -0.81 32.51
C SER A 850 17.14 -0.28 32.68
N SER A 851 16.94 0.58 33.67
CA SER A 851 15.63 1.20 33.95
C SER A 851 15.14 2.16 32.84
N ILE A 852 15.93 2.36 31.78
CA ILE A 852 15.58 3.17 30.61
C ILE A 852 15.20 2.31 29.39
N GLU A 853 15.31 0.98 29.50
CA GLU A 853 14.82 0.02 28.53
C GLU A 853 13.32 -0.24 28.75
N TYR A 854 12.59 -0.42 27.66
CA TYR A 854 11.17 -0.78 27.70
C TYR A 854 10.83 -1.63 26.49
N ASP A 855 10.23 -2.78 26.73
CA ASP A 855 9.74 -3.66 25.66
C ASP A 855 8.31 -3.26 25.26
N PHE A 856 8.16 -2.79 24.02
CA PHE A 856 6.86 -2.42 23.44
C PHE A 856 6.12 -3.63 22.85
N THR A 857 6.81 -4.73 22.54
CA THR A 857 6.21 -5.93 21.93
C THR A 857 5.24 -6.65 22.88
N LYS A 858 5.38 -6.45 24.20
CA LYS A 858 4.40 -6.93 25.20
C LYS A 858 2.98 -6.33 25.02
N HIS A 859 2.84 -5.26 24.25
CA HIS A 859 1.54 -4.68 23.91
C HIS A 859 0.93 -5.26 22.63
N TYR A 860 1.60 -6.23 21.99
CA TYR A 860 1.04 -6.95 20.87
C TYR A 860 -0.11 -7.85 21.35
N LYS A 861 -1.13 -8.00 20.51
CA LYS A 861 -2.27 -8.88 20.72
C LYS A 861 -1.76 -10.31 20.87
N SER A 862 -2.00 -10.90 22.04
CA SER A 862 -1.53 -12.23 22.42
C SER A 862 -2.20 -13.31 21.59
N ASN A 863 -1.68 -13.62 20.39
CA ASN A 863 -1.93 -14.86 19.64
C ASN A 863 -1.04 -15.09 18.39
N GLN A 864 0.10 -14.42 18.23
CA GLN A 864 1.01 -14.65 17.08
C GLN A 864 2.49 -14.73 17.48
N ASN A 865 2.81 -15.49 18.52
CA ASN A 865 4.21 -15.76 18.92
C ASN A 865 4.96 -16.74 17.97
N GLU A 866 4.46 -17.01 16.77
CA GLU A 866 5.10 -17.89 15.78
C GLU A 866 5.40 -17.24 14.42
N VAL A 867 5.37 -15.91 14.31
CA VAL A 867 6.03 -15.25 13.17
C VAL A 867 7.46 -14.91 13.60
N THR A 868 8.39 -15.73 13.12
CA THR A 868 9.83 -15.67 13.36
C THR A 868 10.35 -14.23 13.44
N LEU A 869 10.83 -13.86 14.63
CA LEU A 869 11.43 -12.56 14.97
C LEU A 869 12.68 -12.26 14.13
#